data_AF-A0AAV8WP50-F1
#
_entry.id   AF-A0AAV8WP50-F1
#
_cell.length_a   1.000
_cell.length_b   1.000
_cell.length_c   1.000
_cell.angle_alpha   90.00
_cell.angle_beta   90.00
_cell.angle_gamma   90.00
#
_symmetry.space_group_name_H-M   'P 1'
#
loop_
_entity.id
_entity.type
_entity.pdbx_description
1 polymer ?
#
loop_
_entity_poly.entity_id
_entity_poly.type
_entity_poly.pdbx_seq_one_letter_code
_entity_poly.pdbx_strand_id
1 'polypeptide(L)'
;MKYFLVETSEGVFEIEDLVHSKIEVRVSASDITYHYFSRGNPGSGIKLRINDVSVLNNTDFSASRDTLVLIHGWRSNNVSTMNLIVRQSVLSQDDVNVIVVDWNPAADRNYISAKSSVVPVGNYIATFIQALVSTYGLQLSRISCVGHSLGAHVCGAAGAALNGLLHHIVGLDPALPLYSVSNIDDRLDTTDAQFVQIIHTNGGLLGFAASIGHSDYFPNGGRSQPGCGLDIAGGCAHSRAYIYYDESISANENLFISRQCSSYTDYSRSSWFPSHACICRYIRKLCCFAALEVGSQYGKSNGCGNRNHLSPSPFAREPLNISIINKKYKSVLVAVAFFIPDYNASNTEYFLVETRQGLFRVEDLINSEIETTAEPPDVKYHYFSKANPNKAIVAEYKNVSIFAQSDFNVSKDTFLIIHGWKDNNTAEVNVGVREALLPKHDVNVFVIDWYQIAKRNYVTARHAVSHLGKYIAYFIQDLVSTYHLQISRVACIGFSLGAHICGNLGEALNGDLQYIVGLDPSSPLFLLSYTGDRLDRSDAQFVEVIHTSSWIAFLPPIGHADYYPNGGVEQPGCGDYFFRNCSHHRSYKFYAESISANDNEFVSKLCPSFADYTHGHCNSNPESVMGATHFMSVFTAGFRALSI
;
A
#
# COMPACT_ATOMS: atom_id res chain seq x y z
N MET A 1 5.76 8.47 -8.87
CA MET A 1 5.60 7.15 -9.55
C MET A 1 6.22 7.22 -10.94
N LYS A 2 7.36 6.54 -11.13
CA LYS A 2 8.09 6.45 -12.41
C LYS A 2 8.00 5.07 -13.08
N TYR A 3 7.61 4.06 -12.33
CA TYR A 3 7.47 2.67 -12.77
C TYR A 3 6.31 2.02 -12.00
N PHE A 4 5.71 0.97 -12.55
CA PHE A 4 4.83 0.07 -11.81
C PHE A 4 4.92 -1.36 -12.35
N LEU A 5 4.49 -2.34 -11.54
CA LEU A 5 4.46 -3.75 -11.92
C LEU A 5 3.18 -4.09 -12.68
N VAL A 6 3.30 -4.98 -13.65
CA VAL A 6 2.20 -5.46 -14.49
C VAL A 6 2.25 -6.98 -14.52
N GLU A 7 1.20 -7.64 -14.06
CA GLU A 7 1.05 -9.08 -14.22
C GLU A 7 0.62 -9.39 -15.66
N THR A 8 1.32 -10.31 -16.33
CA THR A 8 0.91 -10.81 -17.64
C THR A 8 -0.11 -11.93 -17.52
N SER A 9 -0.76 -12.29 -18.62
CA SER A 9 -1.64 -13.48 -18.69
C SER A 9 -0.95 -14.81 -18.36
N GLU A 10 0.39 -14.82 -18.26
CA GLU A 10 1.22 -16.00 -17.94
C GLU A 10 1.63 -16.03 -16.45
N GLY A 11 1.20 -15.07 -15.62
CA GLY A 11 1.61 -14.96 -14.20
C GLY A 11 3.04 -14.45 -14.00
N VAL A 12 3.63 -13.87 -15.04
CA VAL A 12 4.94 -13.22 -15.04
C VAL A 12 4.76 -11.74 -14.74
N PHE A 13 5.68 -11.10 -14.01
CA PHE A 13 5.63 -9.65 -13.80
C PHE A 13 6.58 -8.91 -14.74
N GLU A 14 6.04 -7.91 -15.43
CA GLU A 14 6.77 -6.91 -16.20
C GLU A 14 6.88 -5.60 -15.42
N ILE A 15 7.91 -4.80 -15.72
CA ILE A 15 8.07 -3.43 -15.23
C ILE A 15 7.72 -2.47 -16.36
N GLU A 16 6.70 -1.65 -16.15
CA GLU A 16 6.33 -0.58 -17.07
C GLU A 16 7.09 0.70 -16.69
N ASP A 17 7.84 1.29 -17.64
CA ASP A 17 8.63 2.52 -17.44
C ASP A 17 7.81 3.75 -17.90
N LEU A 18 7.42 4.61 -16.96
CA LEU A 18 6.60 5.79 -17.20
C LEU A 18 7.41 7.04 -17.58
N VAL A 19 8.74 6.93 -17.72
CA VAL A 19 9.65 8.06 -17.96
C VAL A 19 10.39 7.93 -19.30
N HIS A 20 10.86 6.72 -19.65
CA HIS A 20 11.71 6.48 -20.82
C HIS A 20 11.03 5.65 -21.93
N SER A 21 9.78 5.22 -21.75
CA SER A 21 9.04 4.53 -22.81
C SER A 21 8.76 5.46 -23.99
N LYS A 22 8.88 4.93 -25.21
CA LYS A 22 8.57 5.68 -26.44
C LYS A 22 7.07 5.94 -26.51
N ILE A 23 6.69 7.20 -26.69
CA ILE A 23 5.27 7.59 -26.75
C ILE A 23 4.79 7.52 -28.21
N GLU A 24 3.75 6.72 -28.46
CA GLU A 24 3.12 6.55 -29.77
C GLU A 24 1.65 7.00 -29.72
N VAL A 25 1.41 8.31 -29.85
CA VAL A 25 0.07 8.96 -29.71
C VAL A 25 -0.79 8.89 -30.98
N ARG A 26 -0.37 8.17 -32.03
CA ARG A 26 -1.15 8.12 -33.28
C ARG A 26 -2.37 7.21 -33.11
N VAL A 27 -3.53 7.83 -32.90
CA VAL A 27 -4.85 7.19 -32.90
C VAL A 27 -5.66 7.76 -34.06
N SER A 28 -6.39 6.90 -34.74
CA SER A 28 -7.29 7.23 -35.84
C SER A 28 -8.68 6.68 -35.56
N ALA A 29 -9.69 7.23 -36.23
CA ALA A 29 -11.06 6.76 -36.11
C ALA A 29 -11.26 5.30 -36.59
N SER A 30 -10.32 4.76 -37.36
CA SER A 30 -10.28 3.36 -37.80
C SER A 30 -9.77 2.37 -36.74
N ASP A 31 -9.04 2.87 -35.73
CA ASP A 31 -8.50 2.09 -34.60
C ASP A 31 -9.57 1.76 -33.55
N ILE A 32 -10.74 2.40 -33.65
CA ILE A 32 -11.86 2.21 -32.73
C ILE A 32 -12.98 1.46 -33.47
N THR A 33 -13.53 0.43 -32.83
CA THR A 33 -14.69 -0.29 -33.38
C THR A 33 -15.77 -0.49 -32.34
N TYR A 34 -17.02 -0.36 -32.76
CA TYR A 34 -18.18 -0.38 -31.87
C TYR A 34 -18.97 -1.65 -32.16
N HIS A 35 -19.48 -2.31 -31.13
CA HIS A 35 -20.23 -3.56 -31.26
C HIS A 35 -21.58 -3.43 -30.56
N TYR A 36 -22.67 -3.45 -31.34
CA TYR A 36 -24.03 -3.35 -30.84
C TYR A 36 -24.56 -4.73 -30.41
N PHE A 37 -25.17 -4.75 -29.23
CA PHE A 37 -25.86 -5.89 -28.64
C PHE A 37 -27.21 -5.47 -28.04
N SER A 38 -28.11 -6.43 -27.95
CA SER A 38 -29.44 -6.36 -27.37
C SER A 38 -29.87 -7.76 -26.92
N ARG A 39 -31.07 -7.87 -26.35
CA ARG A 39 -31.70 -9.16 -26.06
C ARG A 39 -31.92 -10.02 -27.32
N GLY A 40 -32.02 -9.42 -28.50
CA GLY A 40 -32.16 -10.13 -29.77
C GLY A 40 -30.86 -10.74 -30.31
N ASN A 41 -29.69 -10.22 -29.92
CA ASN A 41 -28.39 -10.66 -30.44
C ASN A 41 -27.24 -10.70 -29.40
N PRO A 42 -27.42 -11.29 -28.19
CA PRO A 42 -26.50 -11.13 -27.06
C PRO A 42 -25.08 -11.74 -27.27
N GLY A 43 -24.91 -12.62 -28.25
CA GLY A 43 -23.66 -13.36 -28.49
C GLY A 43 -22.59 -12.57 -29.24
N SER A 44 -22.68 -12.56 -30.58
CA SER A 44 -21.59 -12.12 -31.47
C SER A 44 -21.49 -10.62 -31.70
N GLY A 45 -22.59 -9.88 -31.51
CA GLY A 45 -22.65 -8.43 -31.72
C GLY A 45 -22.63 -8.01 -33.19
N ILE A 46 -23.12 -6.81 -33.44
CA ILE A 46 -23.13 -6.19 -34.78
C ILE A 46 -22.09 -5.09 -34.81
N LYS A 47 -21.05 -5.28 -35.63
CA LYS A 47 -19.93 -4.34 -35.74
C LYS A 47 -20.36 -3.09 -36.51
N LEU A 48 -20.16 -1.93 -35.89
CA LEU A 48 -20.43 -0.60 -36.44
C LEU A 48 -19.11 0.17 -36.63
N ARG A 49 -19.18 1.25 -37.40
CA ARG A 49 -18.08 2.21 -37.57
C ARG A 49 -18.58 3.61 -37.25
N ILE A 50 -17.66 4.50 -36.86
CA ILE A 50 -17.93 5.92 -36.57
C ILE A 50 -18.72 6.64 -37.69
N ASN A 51 -18.46 6.30 -38.95
CA ASN A 51 -19.11 6.88 -40.13
C ASN A 51 -20.21 6.01 -40.73
N ASP A 52 -20.54 4.87 -40.12
CA ASP A 52 -21.61 3.98 -40.58
C ASP A 52 -22.31 3.31 -39.39
N VAL A 53 -23.40 3.95 -38.98
CA VAL A 53 -24.40 3.43 -38.03
C VAL A 53 -25.65 2.90 -38.75
N SER A 54 -25.69 2.95 -40.10
CA SER A 54 -26.88 2.61 -40.89
C SER A 54 -27.25 1.13 -40.81
N VAL A 55 -26.27 0.29 -40.49
CA VAL A 55 -26.43 -1.14 -40.20
C VAL A 55 -27.51 -1.41 -39.14
N LEU A 56 -27.68 -0.49 -38.17
CA LEU A 56 -28.69 -0.60 -37.11
C LEU A 56 -30.13 -0.61 -37.62
N ASN A 57 -30.42 -0.08 -38.82
CA ASN A 57 -31.73 -0.17 -39.48
C ASN A 57 -32.24 -1.62 -39.66
N ASN A 58 -31.32 -2.59 -39.74
CA ASN A 58 -31.63 -4.01 -39.93
C ASN A 58 -31.57 -4.80 -38.61
N THR A 59 -31.74 -4.12 -37.49
CA THR A 59 -31.59 -4.67 -36.13
C THR A 59 -32.78 -4.28 -35.26
N ASP A 60 -32.81 -4.73 -34.01
CA ASP A 60 -33.81 -4.32 -33.02
C ASP A 60 -33.42 -3.03 -32.25
N PHE A 61 -32.41 -2.28 -32.72
CA PHE A 61 -31.99 -1.04 -32.08
C PHE A 61 -33.15 -0.05 -31.98
N SER A 62 -33.30 0.57 -30.81
CA SER A 62 -34.29 1.61 -30.59
C SER A 62 -33.74 2.77 -29.79
N ALA A 63 -33.85 3.98 -30.33
CA ALA A 63 -33.62 5.22 -29.60
C ALA A 63 -34.59 5.42 -28.40
N SER A 64 -35.67 4.62 -28.32
CA SER A 64 -36.58 4.60 -27.18
C SER A 64 -36.16 3.64 -26.05
N ARG A 65 -35.02 2.94 -26.18
CA ARG A 65 -34.39 2.15 -25.12
C ARG A 65 -33.24 2.93 -24.48
N ASP A 66 -32.95 2.64 -23.22
CA ASP A 66 -31.73 3.15 -22.59
C ASP A 66 -30.52 2.50 -23.24
N THR A 67 -29.39 3.22 -23.30
CA THR A 67 -28.20 2.79 -24.02
C THR A 67 -27.00 2.75 -23.10
N LEU A 68 -26.37 1.58 -22.99
CA LEU A 68 -25.19 1.37 -22.18
C LEU A 68 -23.95 1.28 -23.07
N VAL A 69 -23.00 2.19 -22.89
CA VAL A 69 -21.68 2.16 -23.54
C VAL A 69 -20.70 1.48 -22.58
N LEU A 70 -20.06 0.39 -23.00
CA LEU A 70 -19.06 -0.33 -22.21
C LEU A 70 -17.66 -0.11 -22.79
N ILE A 71 -16.70 0.28 -21.94
CA ILE A 71 -15.33 0.62 -22.36
C ILE A 71 -14.31 -0.10 -21.47
N HIS A 72 -13.44 -0.89 -22.11
CA HIS A 72 -12.37 -1.63 -21.43
C HIS A 72 -11.16 -0.76 -21.06
N GLY A 73 -10.31 -1.30 -20.20
CA GLY A 73 -9.05 -0.69 -19.76
C GLY A 73 -7.85 -0.91 -20.68
N TRP A 74 -6.66 -0.73 -20.09
CA TRP A 74 -5.35 -1.02 -20.70
C TRP A 74 -5.18 -2.52 -21.00
N ARG A 75 -4.40 -2.88 -22.03
CA ARG A 75 -4.13 -4.27 -22.48
C ARG A 75 -5.40 -5.15 -22.55
N SER A 76 -6.53 -4.55 -22.95
CA SER A 76 -7.86 -5.16 -23.01
C SER A 76 -8.53 -4.90 -24.37
N ASN A 77 -9.67 -5.54 -24.64
CA ASN A 77 -10.43 -5.45 -25.90
C ASN A 77 -11.94 -5.68 -25.71
N ASN A 78 -12.71 -5.75 -26.80
CA ASN A 78 -14.16 -5.96 -26.76
C ASN A 78 -14.64 -7.27 -26.11
N VAL A 79 -13.80 -8.32 -26.07
CA VAL A 79 -14.11 -9.64 -25.47
C VAL A 79 -13.40 -9.88 -24.14
N SER A 80 -12.77 -8.86 -23.55
CA SER A 80 -12.27 -8.93 -22.17
C SER A 80 -13.42 -9.13 -21.16
N THR A 81 -13.12 -9.80 -20.04
CA THR A 81 -14.11 -10.25 -19.04
C THR A 81 -15.10 -9.17 -18.61
N MET A 82 -14.62 -7.95 -18.33
CA MET A 82 -15.46 -6.79 -17.97
C MET A 82 -16.60 -6.55 -18.97
N ASN A 83 -16.30 -6.51 -20.26
CA ASN A 83 -17.30 -6.31 -21.30
C ASN A 83 -18.26 -7.49 -21.41
N LEU A 84 -17.74 -8.73 -21.30
CA LEU A 84 -18.55 -9.93 -21.44
C LEU A 84 -19.58 -10.09 -20.31
N ILE A 85 -19.15 -10.00 -19.05
CA ILE A 85 -20.03 -10.25 -17.91
C ILE A 85 -21.06 -9.13 -17.77
N VAL A 86 -20.62 -7.86 -17.77
CA VAL A 86 -21.51 -6.71 -17.56
C VAL A 86 -22.57 -6.64 -18.67
N ARG A 87 -22.20 -6.85 -19.93
CA ARG A 87 -23.16 -6.96 -21.05
C ARG A 87 -24.15 -8.11 -20.81
N GLN A 88 -23.67 -9.30 -20.45
CA GLN A 88 -24.52 -10.47 -20.25
C GLN A 88 -25.52 -10.26 -19.11
N SER A 89 -25.08 -9.73 -17.97
CA SER A 89 -25.92 -9.41 -16.83
C SER A 89 -26.96 -8.35 -17.18
N VAL A 90 -26.55 -7.22 -17.78
CA VAL A 90 -27.47 -6.15 -18.18
C VAL A 90 -28.52 -6.63 -19.18
N LEU A 91 -28.13 -7.35 -20.24
CA LEU A 91 -29.10 -7.87 -21.22
C LEU A 91 -30.04 -8.93 -20.63
N SER A 92 -29.61 -9.66 -19.59
CA SER A 92 -30.49 -10.58 -18.87
C SER A 92 -31.59 -9.84 -18.10
N GLN A 93 -31.25 -8.70 -17.46
CA GLN A 93 -32.16 -7.96 -16.58
C GLN A 93 -33.05 -6.97 -17.34
N ASP A 94 -32.49 -6.23 -18.30
CA ASP A 94 -33.12 -5.05 -18.90
C ASP A 94 -33.22 -5.12 -20.45
N ASP A 95 -34.23 -4.45 -21.02
CA ASP A 95 -34.41 -4.31 -22.47
C ASP A 95 -33.73 -3.04 -22.98
N VAL A 96 -32.42 -3.12 -23.21
CA VAL A 96 -31.55 -1.98 -23.50
C VAL A 96 -30.69 -2.19 -24.75
N ASN A 97 -30.20 -1.10 -25.32
CA ASN A 97 -29.11 -1.16 -26.29
C ASN A 97 -27.79 -1.24 -25.52
N VAL A 98 -26.87 -2.13 -25.90
CA VAL A 98 -25.50 -2.15 -25.36
C VAL A 98 -24.51 -1.93 -26.51
N ILE A 99 -23.61 -0.96 -26.36
CA ILE A 99 -22.51 -0.68 -27.28
C ILE A 99 -21.20 -0.99 -26.56
N VAL A 100 -20.51 -2.07 -26.95
CA VAL A 100 -19.13 -2.30 -26.48
C VAL A 100 -18.18 -1.55 -27.40
N VAL A 101 -17.30 -0.73 -26.83
CA VAL A 101 -16.25 -0.01 -27.55
C VAL A 101 -14.95 -0.79 -27.45
N ASP A 102 -14.40 -1.14 -28.61
CA ASP A 102 -13.03 -1.65 -28.78
C ASP A 102 -12.10 -0.51 -29.15
N TRP A 103 -11.10 -0.26 -28.32
CA TRP A 103 -9.98 0.66 -28.60
C TRP A 103 -8.61 -0.02 -28.41
N ASN A 104 -8.58 -1.35 -28.47
CA ASN A 104 -7.39 -2.18 -28.27
C ASN A 104 -6.14 -1.71 -29.07
N PRO A 105 -6.22 -1.30 -30.36
CA PRO A 105 -5.03 -0.85 -31.11
C PRO A 105 -4.31 0.37 -30.52
N ALA A 106 -4.95 1.10 -29.60
CA ALA A 106 -4.34 2.14 -28.77
C ALA A 106 -4.13 1.67 -27.32
N ALA A 107 -5.06 0.90 -26.76
CA ALA A 107 -5.01 0.40 -25.38
C ALA A 107 -3.95 -0.68 -25.12
N ASP A 108 -3.46 -1.38 -26.14
CA ASP A 108 -2.46 -2.46 -26.03
C ASP A 108 -1.01 -1.97 -26.10
N ARG A 109 -0.81 -0.68 -26.37
CA ARG A 109 0.52 -0.03 -26.38
C ARG A 109 1.05 0.11 -24.95
N ASN A 110 2.32 0.53 -24.83
CA ASN A 110 2.88 0.93 -23.52
C ASN A 110 1.99 1.96 -22.82
N TYR A 111 2.00 1.96 -21.49
CA TYR A 111 1.03 2.67 -20.67
C TYR A 111 1.00 4.17 -20.96
N ILE A 112 2.16 4.81 -21.18
CA ILE A 112 2.22 6.24 -21.54
C ILE A 112 1.46 6.51 -22.85
N SER A 113 1.62 5.64 -23.85
CA SER A 113 0.95 5.76 -25.14
C SER A 113 -0.55 5.52 -25.06
N ALA A 114 -0.97 4.51 -24.29
CA ALA A 114 -2.38 4.22 -24.02
C ALA A 114 -3.04 5.36 -23.23
N LYS A 115 -2.39 5.88 -22.18
CA LYS A 115 -2.84 7.04 -21.40
C LYS A 115 -2.97 8.30 -22.25
N SER A 116 -1.98 8.57 -23.10
CA SER A 116 -1.99 9.70 -24.05
C SER A 116 -3.08 9.58 -25.13
N SER A 117 -3.65 8.38 -25.31
CA SER A 117 -4.70 8.11 -26.30
C SER A 117 -6.12 8.34 -25.76
N VAL A 118 -6.29 8.49 -24.44
CA VAL A 118 -7.62 8.54 -23.79
C VAL A 118 -8.52 9.66 -24.33
N VAL A 119 -8.04 10.90 -24.36
CA VAL A 119 -8.83 12.05 -24.85
C VAL A 119 -9.16 11.94 -26.35
N PRO A 120 -8.19 11.62 -27.25
CA PRO A 120 -8.50 11.32 -28.66
C PRO A 120 -9.57 10.23 -28.84
N VAL A 121 -9.50 9.14 -28.07
CA VAL A 121 -10.48 8.04 -28.13
C VAL A 121 -11.86 8.51 -27.66
N GLY A 122 -11.94 9.24 -26.54
CA GLY A 122 -13.20 9.82 -26.04
C GLY A 122 -13.89 10.72 -27.07
N ASN A 123 -13.13 11.58 -27.75
CA ASN A 123 -13.64 12.45 -28.82
C ASN A 123 -14.24 11.68 -30.01
N TYR A 124 -13.62 10.56 -30.41
CA TYR A 124 -14.16 9.70 -31.46
C TYR A 124 -15.45 8.97 -31.01
N ILE A 125 -15.53 8.55 -29.75
CA ILE A 125 -16.73 7.93 -29.17
C ILE A 125 -17.87 8.95 -29.07
N ALA A 126 -17.59 10.18 -28.63
CA ALA A 126 -18.56 11.28 -28.65
C ALA A 126 -19.09 11.56 -30.06
N THR A 127 -18.21 11.54 -31.07
CA THR A 127 -18.59 11.68 -32.49
C THR A 127 -19.52 10.54 -32.95
N PHE A 128 -19.22 9.28 -32.58
CA PHE A 128 -20.10 8.13 -32.86
C PHE A 128 -21.46 8.26 -32.14
N ILE A 129 -21.47 8.72 -30.89
CA ILE A 129 -22.72 8.98 -30.15
C ILE A 129 -23.54 10.08 -30.84
N GLN A 130 -22.91 11.17 -31.30
CA GLN A 130 -23.59 12.22 -32.07
C GLN A 130 -24.15 11.71 -33.41
N ALA A 131 -23.53 10.70 -34.03
CA ALA A 131 -24.10 10.03 -35.21
C ALA A 131 -25.38 9.25 -34.86
N LEU A 132 -25.43 8.57 -33.70
CA LEU A 132 -26.66 7.92 -33.21
C LEU A 132 -27.76 8.94 -32.84
N VAL A 133 -27.40 10.05 -32.18
CA VAL A 133 -28.32 11.16 -31.87
C VAL A 133 -28.94 11.73 -33.14
N SER A 134 -28.12 12.06 -34.14
CA SER A 134 -28.57 12.71 -35.38
C SER A 134 -29.31 11.77 -36.34
N THR A 135 -28.95 10.49 -36.39
CA THR A 135 -29.58 9.50 -37.29
C THR A 135 -30.88 8.93 -36.71
N TYR A 136 -30.92 8.66 -35.40
CA TYR A 136 -32.01 7.91 -34.77
C TYR A 136 -32.80 8.69 -33.70
N GLY A 137 -32.40 9.92 -33.38
CA GLY A 137 -33.03 10.70 -32.32
C GLY A 137 -32.73 10.18 -30.90
N LEU A 138 -31.64 9.43 -30.73
CA LEU A 138 -31.19 8.98 -29.40
C LEU A 138 -30.90 10.19 -28.49
N GLN A 139 -31.35 10.13 -27.24
CA GLN A 139 -31.17 11.22 -26.28
C GLN A 139 -29.96 10.96 -25.37
N LEU A 140 -29.06 11.94 -25.22
CA LEU A 140 -27.87 11.83 -24.35
C LEU A 140 -28.23 11.52 -22.88
N SER A 141 -29.36 12.05 -22.41
CA SER A 141 -29.98 11.78 -21.11
C SER A 141 -30.50 10.34 -20.92
N ARG A 142 -30.25 9.45 -21.89
CA ARG A 142 -30.53 8.00 -21.82
C ARG A 142 -29.31 7.14 -22.10
N ILE A 143 -28.13 7.76 -22.20
CA ILE A 143 -26.86 7.08 -22.44
C ILE A 143 -26.07 7.06 -21.14
N SER A 144 -25.77 5.85 -20.67
CA SER A 144 -24.86 5.60 -19.56
C SER A 144 -23.54 5.05 -20.10
N CYS A 145 -22.40 5.48 -19.56
CA CYS A 145 -21.08 4.95 -19.92
C CYS A 145 -20.44 4.25 -18.72
N VAL A 146 -19.99 3.00 -18.89
CA VAL A 146 -19.30 2.23 -17.85
C VAL A 146 -17.91 1.92 -18.35
N GLY A 147 -16.91 2.46 -17.67
CA GLY A 147 -15.51 2.35 -18.06
C GLY A 147 -14.67 1.75 -16.94
N HIS A 148 -13.79 0.80 -17.28
CA HIS A 148 -12.84 0.21 -16.32
C HIS A 148 -11.42 0.73 -16.56
N SER A 149 -10.67 1.01 -15.48
CA SER A 149 -9.27 1.46 -15.58
C SER A 149 -9.13 2.73 -16.43
N LEU A 150 -8.25 2.76 -17.44
CA LEU A 150 -8.19 3.83 -18.45
C LEU A 150 -9.54 4.07 -19.16
N GLY A 151 -10.37 3.04 -19.32
CA GLY A 151 -11.71 3.14 -19.91
C GLY A 151 -12.65 4.05 -19.13
N ALA A 152 -12.46 4.20 -17.80
CA ALA A 152 -13.22 5.17 -17.00
C ALA A 152 -12.94 6.61 -17.46
N HIS A 153 -11.67 6.93 -17.74
CA HIS A 153 -11.26 8.24 -18.26
C HIS A 153 -11.63 8.43 -19.72
N VAL A 154 -11.74 7.35 -20.51
CA VAL A 154 -12.32 7.41 -21.86
C VAL A 154 -13.82 7.74 -21.81
N CYS A 155 -14.58 7.19 -20.84
CA CYS A 155 -15.96 7.63 -20.59
C CYS A 155 -16.01 9.12 -20.21
N GLY A 156 -15.12 9.57 -19.33
CA GLY A 156 -14.99 10.99 -18.94
C GLY A 156 -14.78 11.91 -20.16
N ALA A 157 -13.72 11.66 -20.92
CA ALA A 157 -13.41 12.42 -22.15
C ALA A 157 -14.55 12.41 -23.19
N ALA A 158 -15.29 11.29 -23.32
CA ALA A 158 -16.48 11.25 -24.17
C ALA A 158 -17.64 12.09 -23.59
N GLY A 159 -17.81 12.12 -22.26
CA GLY A 159 -18.76 12.95 -21.54
C GLY A 159 -18.48 14.45 -21.66
N ALA A 160 -17.23 14.87 -21.42
CA ALA A 160 -16.76 16.24 -21.66
C ALA A 160 -17.03 16.70 -23.11
N ALA A 161 -16.69 15.87 -24.10
CA ALA A 161 -16.96 16.14 -25.52
C ALA A 161 -18.46 16.15 -25.90
N LEU A 162 -19.33 15.68 -25.00
CA LEU A 162 -20.80 15.77 -25.06
C LEU A 162 -21.37 16.81 -24.08
N ASN A 163 -20.53 17.71 -23.56
CA ASN A 163 -20.89 18.81 -22.65
C ASN A 163 -21.51 18.34 -21.31
N GLY A 164 -21.12 17.18 -20.80
CA GLY A 164 -21.65 16.65 -19.54
C GLY A 164 -23.10 16.14 -19.62
N LEU A 165 -23.65 16.00 -20.83
CA LEU A 165 -25.07 15.67 -21.06
C LEU A 165 -25.39 14.16 -21.04
N LEU A 166 -24.39 13.30 -20.82
CA LEU A 166 -24.61 11.88 -20.57
C LEU A 166 -25.40 11.69 -19.26
N HIS A 167 -26.28 10.69 -19.23
CA HIS A 167 -27.12 10.40 -18.07
C HIS A 167 -26.30 10.01 -16.83
N HIS A 168 -25.34 9.10 -17.01
CA HIS A 168 -24.56 8.51 -15.93
C HIS A 168 -23.21 8.01 -16.45
N ILE A 169 -22.11 8.33 -15.78
CA ILE A 169 -20.85 7.61 -15.95
C ILE A 169 -20.55 6.78 -14.71
N VAL A 170 -20.20 5.50 -14.90
CA VAL A 170 -19.65 4.63 -13.85
C VAL A 170 -18.17 4.39 -14.12
N GLY A 171 -17.32 4.91 -13.23
CA GLY A 171 -15.89 4.64 -13.19
C GLY A 171 -15.58 3.39 -12.35
N LEU A 172 -15.18 2.31 -12.99
CA LEU A 172 -14.79 1.06 -12.34
C LEU A 172 -13.27 1.08 -12.12
N ASP A 173 -12.86 1.34 -10.88
CA ASP A 173 -11.49 1.56 -10.42
C ASP A 173 -10.64 2.42 -11.40
N PRO A 174 -10.98 3.71 -11.57
CA PRO A 174 -10.33 4.59 -12.55
C PRO A 174 -8.82 4.68 -12.32
N ALA A 175 -8.04 4.63 -13.39
CA ALA A 175 -6.60 4.42 -13.30
C ALA A 175 -5.83 5.63 -12.73
N LEU A 176 -5.00 5.41 -11.72
CA LEU A 176 -4.20 6.45 -11.06
C LEU A 176 -2.88 6.84 -11.78
N PRO A 177 -2.08 5.91 -12.35
CA PRO A 177 -0.77 6.27 -12.88
C PRO A 177 -0.85 7.34 -13.99
N LEU A 178 0.03 8.34 -13.92
CA LEU A 178 0.07 9.52 -14.81
C LEU A 178 -1.19 10.44 -14.77
N TYR A 179 -2.08 10.29 -13.80
CA TYR A 179 -3.16 11.23 -13.51
C TYR A 179 -2.96 11.96 -12.18
N SER A 180 -3.62 13.10 -12.01
CA SER A 180 -3.63 13.89 -10.79
C SER A 180 -5.07 14.11 -10.32
N VAL A 181 -5.31 14.06 -9.01
CA VAL A 181 -6.59 14.44 -8.41
C VAL A 181 -6.94 15.90 -8.74
N SER A 182 -5.94 16.79 -8.86
CA SER A 182 -6.17 18.22 -9.10
C SER A 182 -6.38 18.60 -10.57
N ASN A 183 -5.96 17.76 -11.53
CA ASN A 183 -6.18 18.01 -12.95
C ASN A 183 -7.48 17.34 -13.37
N ILE A 184 -8.42 18.06 -13.98
CA ILE A 184 -9.66 17.48 -14.52
C ILE A 184 -9.62 17.32 -16.04
N ASP A 185 -8.76 18.07 -16.74
CA ASP A 185 -8.75 18.20 -18.21
C ASP A 185 -8.57 16.88 -18.99
N ASP A 186 -8.00 15.85 -18.36
CA ASP A 186 -7.69 14.56 -19.01
C ASP A 186 -8.20 13.32 -18.28
N ARG A 187 -8.87 13.46 -17.13
CA ARG A 187 -9.42 12.35 -16.33
C ARG A 187 -10.94 12.39 -16.28
N LEU A 188 -11.53 11.37 -15.65
CA LEU A 188 -12.95 11.35 -15.29
C LEU A 188 -13.18 12.28 -14.09
N ASP A 189 -14.16 13.17 -14.17
CA ASP A 189 -14.62 14.03 -13.09
C ASP A 189 -16.16 14.18 -13.07
N THR A 190 -16.69 14.79 -12.01
CA THR A 190 -18.09 15.19 -11.87
C THR A 190 -18.69 15.96 -13.05
N THR A 191 -17.94 16.75 -13.82
CA THR A 191 -18.51 17.54 -14.93
C THR A 191 -18.82 16.74 -16.20
N ASP A 192 -18.33 15.50 -16.30
CA ASP A 192 -18.46 14.66 -17.50
C ASP A 192 -19.87 14.08 -17.72
N ALA A 193 -20.75 14.09 -16.72
CA ALA A 193 -22.11 13.59 -16.83
C ALA A 193 -23.06 14.20 -15.79
N GLN A 194 -24.37 14.02 -15.99
CA GLN A 194 -25.40 14.43 -15.02
C GLN A 194 -25.28 13.72 -13.67
N PHE A 195 -24.68 12.52 -13.66
CA PHE A 195 -24.25 11.82 -12.45
C PHE A 195 -23.00 10.98 -12.73
N VAL A 196 -22.11 10.86 -11.74
CA VAL A 196 -20.83 10.14 -11.87
C VAL A 196 -20.62 9.28 -10.62
N GLN A 197 -20.63 7.96 -10.80
CA GLN A 197 -20.41 6.98 -9.75
C GLN A 197 -19.03 6.35 -9.90
N ILE A 198 -18.28 6.21 -8.80
CA ILE A 198 -16.96 5.55 -8.82
C ILE A 198 -16.96 4.34 -7.87
N ILE A 199 -16.34 3.24 -8.30
CA ILE A 199 -16.09 2.07 -7.44
C ILE A 199 -14.57 1.89 -7.34
N HIS A 200 -14.02 2.20 -6.18
CA HIS A 200 -12.59 2.06 -5.88
C HIS A 200 -12.32 0.68 -5.31
N THR A 201 -11.49 -0.12 -5.95
CA THR A 201 -11.10 -1.44 -5.45
C THR A 201 -9.60 -1.64 -5.28
N ASN A 202 -8.76 -0.88 -5.99
CA ASN A 202 -7.31 -0.90 -5.87
C ASN A 202 -6.71 0.52 -5.73
N GLY A 203 -7.36 1.33 -4.89
CA GLY A 203 -7.01 2.72 -4.63
C GLY A 203 -5.61 2.91 -4.07
N GLY A 204 -4.79 3.70 -4.78
CA GLY A 204 -3.43 4.07 -4.39
C GLY A 204 -2.34 3.23 -5.07
N LEU A 205 -2.70 2.19 -5.82
CA LEU A 205 -1.79 1.39 -6.63
C LEU A 205 -2.12 1.53 -8.12
N LEU A 206 -3.15 0.83 -8.62
CA LEU A 206 -3.63 1.02 -10.00
C LEU A 206 -4.82 1.97 -10.09
N GLY A 207 -5.68 2.00 -9.07
CA GLY A 207 -6.87 2.85 -9.01
C GLY A 207 -6.67 4.13 -8.21
N PHE A 208 -7.53 5.14 -8.40
CA PHE A 208 -7.58 6.32 -7.53
C PHE A 208 -7.96 5.94 -6.09
N ALA A 209 -7.34 6.57 -5.09
CA ALA A 209 -7.72 6.45 -3.66
C ALA A 209 -8.55 7.64 -3.14
N ALA A 210 -8.66 8.71 -3.93
CA ALA A 210 -9.47 9.89 -3.61
C ALA A 210 -10.82 9.81 -4.34
N SER A 211 -11.87 10.33 -3.72
CA SER A 211 -13.16 10.55 -4.37
C SER A 211 -13.00 11.50 -5.56
N ILE A 212 -13.54 11.10 -6.72
CA ILE A 212 -13.52 11.87 -7.97
C ILE A 212 -14.88 11.92 -8.68
N GLY A 213 -15.92 11.32 -8.11
CA GLY A 213 -17.29 11.36 -8.63
C GLY A 213 -18.26 12.20 -7.78
N HIS A 214 -19.55 12.01 -8.07
CA HIS A 214 -20.65 12.51 -7.25
C HIS A 214 -20.96 11.57 -6.07
N SER A 215 -20.69 10.27 -6.24
CA SER A 215 -20.81 9.23 -5.21
C SER A 215 -19.73 8.18 -5.45
N ASP A 216 -18.81 8.08 -4.49
CA ASP A 216 -17.61 7.26 -4.56
C ASP A 216 -17.69 6.14 -3.52
N TYR A 217 -17.57 4.90 -3.98
CA TYR A 217 -17.74 3.69 -3.20
C TYR A 217 -16.39 3.02 -2.97
N PHE A 218 -16.06 2.73 -1.70
CA PHE A 218 -14.82 2.09 -1.28
C PHE A 218 -15.07 0.68 -0.68
N PRO A 219 -15.48 -0.32 -1.49
CA PRO A 219 -15.64 -1.71 -1.07
C PRO A 219 -14.42 -2.23 -0.31
N ASN A 220 -14.64 -2.76 0.90
CA ASN A 220 -13.58 -3.29 1.77
C ASN A 220 -12.46 -2.27 2.10
N GLY A 221 -12.78 -0.97 2.08
CA GLY A 221 -11.81 0.12 2.25
C GLY A 221 -11.17 0.59 0.94
N GLY A 222 -11.52 -0.03 -0.18
CA GLY A 222 -11.25 0.42 -1.55
C GLY A 222 -9.82 0.28 -2.05
N ARG A 223 -8.95 -0.47 -1.34
CA ARG A 223 -7.54 -0.67 -1.71
C ARG A 223 -7.14 -2.12 -1.99
N SER A 224 -7.72 -3.07 -1.26
CA SER A 224 -7.39 -4.49 -1.38
C SER A 224 -8.68 -5.28 -1.16
N GLN A 225 -8.86 -6.37 -1.91
CA GLN A 225 -10.16 -7.03 -2.01
C GLN A 225 -10.11 -8.49 -1.56
N PRO A 226 -11.13 -8.99 -0.83
CA PRO A 226 -11.21 -10.38 -0.41
C PRO A 226 -11.07 -11.37 -1.59
N GLY A 227 -10.30 -12.43 -1.37
CA GLY A 227 -10.07 -13.49 -2.36
C GLY A 227 -9.11 -13.13 -3.49
N CYS A 228 -8.39 -12.00 -3.42
CA CYS A 228 -7.34 -11.67 -4.41
C CYS A 228 -5.93 -12.16 -4.05
N GLY A 229 -5.72 -12.71 -2.85
CA GLY A 229 -4.41 -13.19 -2.42
C GLY A 229 -3.38 -12.05 -2.32
N LEU A 230 -2.16 -12.31 -2.78
CA LEU A 230 -1.04 -11.37 -2.74
C LEU A 230 -1.21 -10.12 -3.62
N ASP A 231 -1.82 -10.30 -4.79
CA ASP A 231 -2.13 -9.25 -5.78
C ASP A 231 -1.07 -8.14 -5.95
N ILE A 232 0.20 -8.50 -6.12
CA ILE A 232 1.33 -7.55 -6.01
C ILE A 232 1.38 -6.47 -7.10
N ALA A 233 0.78 -6.74 -8.27
CA ALA A 233 0.54 -5.73 -9.31
C ALA A 233 -0.84 -5.05 -9.18
N GLY A 234 -1.69 -5.56 -8.28
CA GLY A 234 -3.03 -5.05 -8.04
C GLY A 234 -4.07 -5.45 -9.10
N GLY A 235 -3.76 -6.38 -10.00
CA GLY A 235 -4.60 -6.75 -11.13
C GLY A 235 -5.94 -7.40 -10.73
N CYS A 236 -5.96 -8.18 -9.64
CA CYS A 236 -7.19 -8.79 -9.13
C CYS A 236 -8.09 -7.77 -8.43
N ALA A 237 -7.55 -6.98 -7.51
CA ALA A 237 -8.27 -5.92 -6.83
C ALA A 237 -8.76 -4.87 -7.84
N HIS A 238 -7.95 -4.52 -8.83
CA HIS A 238 -8.37 -3.63 -9.93
C HIS A 238 -9.52 -4.24 -10.74
N SER A 239 -9.52 -5.56 -10.96
CA SER A 239 -10.59 -6.28 -11.65
C SER A 239 -11.88 -6.41 -10.83
N ARG A 240 -11.79 -6.39 -9.50
CA ARG A 240 -12.97 -6.55 -8.61
C ARG A 240 -14.03 -5.48 -8.82
N ALA A 241 -13.70 -4.26 -9.25
CA ALA A 241 -14.72 -3.23 -9.49
C ALA A 241 -15.75 -3.66 -10.54
N TYR A 242 -15.34 -4.27 -11.65
CA TYR A 242 -16.29 -4.75 -12.66
C TYR A 242 -17.01 -6.05 -12.25
N ILE A 243 -16.39 -6.88 -11.41
CA ILE A 243 -17.04 -8.06 -10.83
C ILE A 243 -18.16 -7.63 -9.87
N TYR A 244 -17.91 -6.67 -8.99
CA TYR A 244 -18.94 -6.14 -8.08
C TYR A 244 -20.05 -5.39 -8.84
N TYR A 245 -19.70 -4.66 -9.90
CA TYR A 245 -20.70 -4.03 -10.77
C TYR A 245 -21.63 -5.07 -11.41
N ASP A 246 -21.05 -6.13 -11.97
CA ASP A 246 -21.77 -7.27 -12.55
C ASP A 246 -22.66 -8.01 -11.54
N GLU A 247 -22.10 -8.40 -10.41
CA GLU A 247 -22.82 -9.06 -9.30
C GLU A 247 -23.99 -8.19 -8.81
N SER A 248 -23.81 -6.86 -8.76
CA SER A 248 -24.89 -5.95 -8.35
C SER A 248 -26.08 -5.98 -9.32
N ILE A 249 -25.82 -6.05 -10.63
CA ILE A 249 -26.86 -6.12 -11.68
C ILE A 249 -27.59 -7.47 -11.62
N SER A 250 -26.84 -8.56 -11.45
CA SER A 250 -27.39 -9.91 -11.43
C SER A 250 -28.07 -10.30 -10.12
N ALA A 251 -27.79 -9.62 -9.01
CA ALA A 251 -28.44 -9.88 -7.73
C ALA A 251 -29.95 -9.57 -7.76
N ASN A 252 -30.78 -10.50 -7.25
CA ASN A 252 -32.23 -10.28 -7.08
C ASN A 252 -32.58 -9.53 -5.79
N GLU A 253 -31.61 -9.32 -4.90
CA GLU A 253 -31.74 -8.65 -3.61
C GLU A 253 -30.70 -7.52 -3.47
N ASN A 254 -30.91 -6.59 -2.52
CA ASN A 254 -29.95 -5.54 -2.20
C ASN A 254 -28.75 -6.10 -1.40
N LEU A 255 -27.96 -7.00 -2.00
CA LEU A 255 -26.87 -7.74 -1.35
C LEU A 255 -25.71 -6.86 -0.90
N PHE A 256 -25.59 -5.69 -1.53
CA PHE A 256 -24.56 -4.70 -1.29
C PHE A 256 -25.22 -3.58 -0.46
N ILE A 257 -24.76 -3.23 0.76
CA ILE A 257 -25.30 -2.06 1.51
C ILE A 257 -24.20 -1.13 2.05
N SER A 258 -24.22 0.14 1.61
CA SER A 258 -23.29 1.23 1.95
C SER A 258 -23.81 2.13 3.04
N ARG A 259 -22.85 2.87 3.59
CA ARG A 259 -23.09 3.87 4.61
C ARG A 259 -22.16 5.05 4.36
N GLN A 260 -22.74 6.24 4.31
CA GLN A 260 -21.98 7.48 4.33
C GLN A 260 -21.19 7.57 5.64
N CYS A 261 -19.87 7.69 5.53
CA CYS A 261 -18.93 7.66 6.65
C CYS A 261 -17.71 8.54 6.31
N SER A 262 -17.05 9.10 7.33
CA SER A 262 -15.86 9.95 7.16
C SER A 262 -14.59 9.16 6.83
N SER A 263 -14.44 7.93 7.34
CA SER A 263 -13.29 7.07 7.06
C SER A 263 -13.64 5.58 7.24
N TYR A 264 -12.85 4.69 6.64
CA TYR A 264 -13.09 3.23 6.73
C TYR A 264 -12.90 2.74 8.17
N THR A 265 -12.06 3.45 8.92
CA THR A 265 -11.84 3.24 10.35
C THR A 265 -13.07 3.60 11.18
N ASP A 266 -13.83 4.64 10.81
CA ASP A 266 -15.11 4.97 11.49
C ASP A 266 -16.21 3.96 11.12
N TYR A 267 -16.21 3.50 9.86
CA TYR A 267 -17.08 2.41 9.41
C TYR A 267 -16.83 1.12 10.20
N SER A 268 -15.56 0.71 10.36
CA SER A 268 -15.21 -0.55 11.06
C SER A 268 -15.29 -0.48 12.58
N ARG A 269 -15.08 0.70 13.20
CA ARG A 269 -15.19 0.90 14.66
C ARG A 269 -16.61 1.04 15.18
N SER A 270 -17.59 1.38 14.33
CA SER A 270 -18.95 1.68 14.79
C SER A 270 -19.79 0.43 15.07
N SER A 271 -19.51 -0.21 16.20
CA SER A 271 -20.20 -1.41 16.73
C SER A 271 -21.61 -1.16 17.30
N TRP A 272 -22.18 0.04 17.12
CA TRP A 272 -23.54 0.40 17.55
C TRP A 272 -24.27 1.22 16.48
N PHE A 273 -25.55 0.91 16.26
CA PHE A 273 -26.41 1.54 15.26
C PHE A 273 -27.14 2.80 15.78
N PRO A 274 -27.07 3.93 15.04
CA PRO A 274 -28.15 4.91 15.07
C PRO A 274 -28.60 5.35 13.65
N SER A 275 -29.74 4.81 13.23
CA SER A 275 -30.82 5.45 12.42
C SER A 275 -30.55 6.23 11.12
N HIS A 276 -29.32 6.34 10.60
CA HIS A 276 -29.02 7.06 9.36
C HIS A 276 -28.35 6.16 8.32
N ALA A 277 -29.13 5.22 7.78
CA ALA A 277 -28.83 4.60 6.50
C ALA A 277 -29.47 5.45 5.39
N CYS A 278 -28.68 5.91 4.42
CA CYS A 278 -29.20 6.58 3.23
C CYS A 278 -29.83 5.54 2.31
N ILE A 279 -31.16 5.57 2.17
CA ILE A 279 -31.88 4.74 1.20
C ILE A 279 -31.85 5.47 -0.14
N CYS A 280 -30.87 5.14 -0.99
CA CYS A 280 -30.81 5.66 -2.34
C CYS A 280 -31.92 5.00 -3.19
N ARG A 281 -32.90 5.79 -3.63
CA ARG A 281 -34.04 5.31 -4.43
C ARG A 281 -33.75 5.52 -5.92
N TYR A 282 -33.48 4.41 -6.62
CA TYR A 282 -33.38 4.28 -8.09
C TYR A 282 -32.12 4.95 -8.72
N ILE A 283 -31.42 4.38 -9.72
CA ILE A 283 -31.75 3.29 -10.68
C ILE A 283 -30.60 2.25 -10.80
N ARG A 284 -30.95 0.96 -10.57
CA ARG A 284 -30.36 -0.29 -11.12
C ARG A 284 -28.82 -0.32 -11.35
N LYS A 285 -28.02 -1.02 -10.53
CA LYS A 285 -28.38 -1.93 -9.42
C LYS A 285 -27.28 -2.09 -8.36
N LEU A 286 -26.24 -1.23 -8.34
CA LEU A 286 -25.57 -0.89 -7.09
C LEU A 286 -26.52 -0.03 -6.25
N CYS A 287 -27.53 -0.69 -5.68
CA CYS A 287 -27.80 -0.36 -4.29
C CYS A 287 -26.50 -0.68 -3.54
N CYS A 288 -25.73 0.38 -3.29
CA CYS A 288 -25.02 0.64 -2.05
C CYS A 288 -23.62 -0.04 -1.84
N PHE A 289 -23.45 -1.30 -1.38
CA PHE A 289 -22.15 -1.99 -1.02
C PHE A 289 -21.50 -1.62 0.34
N ALA A 290 -20.97 -2.60 1.13
CA ALA A 290 -20.20 -2.37 2.37
C ALA A 290 -18.93 -1.51 2.16
N ALA A 291 -19.17 -0.21 2.11
CA ALA A 291 -18.29 0.81 1.58
C ALA A 291 -18.63 2.15 2.22
N LEU A 292 -17.60 2.98 2.35
CA LEU A 292 -17.76 4.41 2.53
C LEU A 292 -18.50 5.01 1.34
N GLU A 293 -19.39 5.94 1.62
CA GLU A 293 -19.74 7.03 0.72
C GLU A 293 -19.21 8.34 1.30
N VAL A 294 -18.50 9.13 0.50
CA VAL A 294 -17.97 10.46 0.87
C VAL A 294 -18.49 11.47 -0.16
N GLY A 295 -19.57 12.19 0.18
CA GLY A 295 -20.29 13.07 -0.74
C GLY A 295 -21.23 14.05 -0.02
N SER A 296 -21.69 15.08 -0.73
CA SER A 296 -22.40 16.24 -0.15
C SER A 296 -23.91 16.03 0.10
N GLN A 297 -24.49 16.83 0.99
CA GLN A 297 -25.83 16.64 1.58
C GLN A 297 -27.00 16.56 0.58
N TYR A 298 -27.90 15.57 0.71
CA TYR A 298 -29.34 15.73 0.45
C TYR A 298 -30.23 14.62 1.08
N GLY A 299 -31.38 14.99 1.67
CA GLY A 299 -32.61 14.17 1.79
C GLY A 299 -32.71 13.03 2.85
N LYS A 300 -33.63 13.16 3.82
CA LYS A 300 -33.98 12.12 4.83
C LYS A 300 -35.12 11.20 4.38
N SER A 301 -35.10 9.89 4.74
CA SER A 301 -36.12 9.25 5.63
C SER A 301 -36.10 7.70 5.73
N ASN A 302 -36.10 7.19 6.96
CA ASN A 302 -36.76 5.99 7.56
C ASN A 302 -36.78 4.57 6.88
N GLY A 303 -36.04 3.63 7.48
CA GLY A 303 -36.63 2.41 8.10
C GLY A 303 -36.34 1.01 7.51
N CYS A 304 -36.01 0.04 8.40
CA CYS A 304 -35.56 -1.37 8.18
C CYS A 304 -34.05 -1.55 7.85
N GLY A 305 -33.41 -2.71 8.05
CA GLY A 305 -33.83 -4.00 8.68
C GLY A 305 -32.69 -5.05 8.70
N ASN A 306 -32.76 -6.10 9.55
CA ASN A 306 -31.60 -7.00 9.82
C ASN A 306 -31.58 -8.35 9.08
N ARG A 307 -30.47 -8.65 8.37
CA ARG A 307 -29.69 -9.92 8.40
C ARG A 307 -28.45 -9.85 7.49
N ASN A 308 -27.30 -10.34 7.97
CA ASN A 308 -26.04 -10.43 7.20
C ASN A 308 -25.56 -11.88 7.12
N HIS A 309 -25.45 -12.45 5.91
CA HIS A 309 -24.53 -13.55 5.59
C HIS A 309 -24.29 -13.56 4.07
N LEU A 310 -23.03 -13.46 3.64
CA LEU A 310 -22.60 -13.76 2.27
C LEU A 310 -21.37 -14.65 2.32
N SER A 311 -21.41 -15.73 1.53
CA SER A 311 -20.41 -16.80 1.48
C SER A 311 -19.33 -16.50 0.45
N PRO A 312 -18.11 -17.06 0.57
CA PRO A 312 -17.05 -16.86 -0.43
C PRO A 312 -17.37 -17.56 -1.76
N SER A 313 -17.06 -16.88 -2.87
CA SER A 313 -17.14 -17.39 -4.24
C SER A 313 -15.98 -18.36 -4.58
N PRO A 314 -16.22 -19.45 -5.35
CA PRO A 314 -15.23 -20.49 -5.59
C PRO A 314 -14.25 -20.15 -6.73
N PHE A 315 -13.23 -19.34 -6.45
CA PHE A 315 -12.08 -19.15 -7.34
C PHE A 315 -10.75 -19.21 -6.57
N ALA A 316 -10.50 -20.35 -5.93
CA ALA A 316 -9.16 -20.71 -5.48
C ALA A 316 -8.30 -21.11 -6.71
N ARG A 317 -7.09 -20.55 -6.84
CA ARG A 317 -6.10 -20.96 -7.85
C ARG A 317 -4.89 -21.59 -7.15
N GLU A 318 -4.22 -22.49 -7.88
CA GLU A 318 -3.02 -23.22 -7.46
C GLU A 318 -1.79 -22.31 -7.25
N PRO A 319 -0.77 -22.76 -6.49
CA PRO A 319 0.43 -21.96 -6.20
C PRO A 319 1.18 -21.49 -7.46
N LEU A 320 1.38 -20.16 -7.55
CA LEU A 320 2.04 -19.50 -8.68
C LEU A 320 3.58 -19.62 -8.59
N ASN A 321 4.21 -20.13 -9.65
CA ASN A 321 5.67 -19.99 -9.83
C ASN A 321 5.97 -18.64 -10.51
N ILE A 322 6.26 -17.62 -9.71
CA ILE A 322 6.49 -16.26 -10.19
C ILE A 322 7.88 -16.12 -10.80
N SER A 323 7.95 -15.55 -12.00
CA SER A 323 9.19 -15.06 -12.62
C SER A 323 9.04 -13.60 -13.06
N ILE A 324 10.14 -12.83 -13.01
CA ILE A 324 10.15 -11.38 -13.25
C ILE A 324 11.31 -11.05 -14.19
N ILE A 325 11.02 -10.40 -15.33
CA ILE A 325 12.02 -10.15 -16.38
C ILE A 325 12.34 -8.65 -16.48
N ASN A 326 13.52 -8.26 -15.99
CA ASN A 326 14.06 -6.90 -16.14
C ASN A 326 14.90 -6.78 -17.42
N LYS A 327 14.52 -5.89 -18.34
CA LYS A 327 15.20 -5.72 -19.64
C LYS A 327 16.26 -4.60 -19.69
N LYS A 328 16.56 -3.87 -18.60
CA LYS A 328 17.37 -2.63 -18.76
C LYS A 328 18.29 -2.15 -17.63
N TYR A 329 18.12 -2.55 -16.36
CA TYR A 329 18.86 -1.93 -15.26
C TYR A 329 19.82 -2.89 -14.54
N LYS A 330 21.01 -2.38 -14.18
CA LYS A 330 22.02 -3.07 -13.38
C LYS A 330 22.08 -2.48 -11.96
N SER A 331 21.91 -3.37 -10.97
CA SER A 331 22.45 -3.28 -9.61
C SER A 331 21.83 -2.27 -8.62
N VAL A 332 20.89 -2.75 -7.80
CA VAL A 332 20.90 -2.52 -6.34
C VAL A 332 20.77 -3.90 -5.65
N LEU A 333 20.58 -3.98 -4.33
CA LEU A 333 20.13 -5.18 -3.63
C LEU A 333 19.06 -4.77 -2.60
N VAL A 334 17.79 -5.16 -2.78
CA VAL A 334 16.71 -4.70 -1.89
C VAL A 334 15.69 -5.79 -1.52
N ALA A 335 14.99 -5.50 -0.42
CA ALA A 335 13.99 -6.29 0.30
C ALA A 335 12.57 -5.73 0.10
N VAL A 336 11.57 -6.62 0.01
CA VAL A 336 10.14 -6.33 0.21
C VAL A 336 9.53 -7.57 0.87
N ALA A 337 8.51 -7.43 1.72
CA ALA A 337 7.65 -8.56 2.01
C ALA A 337 6.18 -8.21 2.19
N PHE A 338 5.37 -9.24 2.03
CA PHE A 338 3.92 -9.18 1.95
C PHE A 338 3.28 -9.99 3.06
N PHE A 339 2.12 -9.53 3.47
CA PHE A 339 1.45 -9.97 4.67
C PHE A 339 0.04 -10.48 4.38
N ILE A 340 -0.28 -11.68 4.86
CA ILE A 340 -1.56 -12.34 4.59
C ILE A 340 -2.26 -12.70 5.90
N PRO A 341 -3.40 -12.07 6.23
CA PRO A 341 -4.39 -12.63 7.12
C PRO A 341 -5.33 -13.53 6.29
N ASP A 342 -5.06 -14.83 6.25
CA ASP A 342 -5.99 -15.83 5.68
C ASP A 342 -6.89 -16.37 6.81
N TYR A 343 -8.19 -16.48 6.56
CA TYR A 343 -9.16 -16.88 7.58
C TYR A 343 -9.32 -18.40 7.71
N ASN A 344 -8.68 -19.20 6.85
CA ASN A 344 -8.77 -20.67 6.88
C ASN A 344 -7.52 -21.46 6.45
N ALA A 345 -6.38 -20.81 6.17
CA ALA A 345 -5.11 -21.48 5.87
C ALA A 345 -3.95 -20.86 6.68
N SER A 346 -2.86 -21.61 6.85
CA SER A 346 -1.66 -21.13 7.55
C SER A 346 -1.11 -19.86 6.90
N ASN A 347 -0.76 -18.86 7.71
CA ASN A 347 -0.45 -17.47 7.32
C ASN A 347 0.84 -17.30 6.47
N THR A 348 0.86 -17.78 5.23
CA THR A 348 2.04 -17.73 4.36
C THR A 348 2.41 -16.29 3.98
N GLU A 349 3.62 -15.85 4.29
CA GLU A 349 4.17 -14.57 3.83
C GLU A 349 5.19 -14.78 2.70
N TYR A 350 5.51 -13.74 1.93
CA TYR A 350 6.41 -13.82 0.77
C TYR A 350 7.33 -12.60 0.66
N PHE A 351 8.55 -12.78 0.14
CA PHE A 351 9.59 -11.75 0.13
C PHE A 351 10.32 -11.64 -1.20
N LEU A 352 10.64 -10.42 -1.64
CA LEU A 352 11.41 -10.17 -2.87
C LEU A 352 12.88 -9.87 -2.52
N VAL A 353 13.79 -10.67 -3.07
CA VAL A 353 15.24 -10.45 -3.01
C VAL A 353 15.75 -10.05 -4.40
N GLU A 354 16.31 -8.85 -4.53
CA GLU A 354 17.07 -8.50 -5.74
C GLU A 354 18.41 -9.28 -5.77
N THR A 355 18.72 -9.88 -6.92
CA THR A 355 19.98 -10.61 -7.13
C THR A 355 21.02 -9.72 -7.83
N ARG A 356 22.31 -10.08 -7.76
CA ARG A 356 23.43 -9.35 -8.40
C ARG A 356 23.30 -9.18 -9.93
N GLN A 357 22.30 -9.79 -10.56
CA GLN A 357 22.03 -9.74 -11.99
C GLN A 357 20.87 -8.79 -12.37
N GLY A 358 20.25 -8.10 -11.41
CA GLY A 358 19.06 -7.25 -11.65
C GLY A 358 17.76 -8.03 -11.83
N LEU A 359 17.78 -9.33 -11.51
CA LEU A 359 16.63 -10.23 -11.42
C LEU A 359 16.14 -10.29 -9.98
N PHE A 360 14.82 -10.28 -9.76
CA PHE A 360 14.23 -10.46 -8.45
C PHE A 360 13.84 -11.93 -8.23
N ARG A 361 14.13 -12.47 -7.05
CA ARG A 361 13.68 -13.79 -6.59
C ARG A 361 12.56 -13.60 -5.56
N VAL A 362 11.45 -14.31 -5.74
CA VAL A 362 10.46 -14.50 -4.67
C VAL A 362 10.97 -15.60 -3.74
N GLU A 363 11.08 -15.29 -2.45
CA GLU A 363 11.24 -16.26 -1.36
C GLU A 363 9.87 -16.46 -0.69
N ASP A 364 9.38 -17.70 -0.68
CA ASP A 364 8.22 -18.09 0.13
C ASP A 364 8.68 -18.14 1.59
N LEU A 365 8.18 -17.24 2.44
CA LEU A 365 8.72 -17.05 3.79
C LEU A 365 8.26 -18.13 4.79
N ILE A 366 7.35 -19.01 4.40
CA ILE A 366 6.86 -20.12 5.25
C ILE A 366 7.32 -21.49 4.73
N ASN A 367 7.45 -21.66 3.42
CA ASN A 367 7.91 -22.92 2.82
C ASN A 367 9.42 -22.94 2.51
N SER A 368 10.16 -21.85 2.70
CA SER A 368 11.62 -21.88 2.60
C SER A 368 12.25 -22.79 3.66
N GLU A 369 13.25 -23.58 3.28
CA GLU A 369 14.07 -24.30 4.26
C GLU A 369 14.80 -23.31 5.18
N ILE A 370 14.52 -23.39 6.48
CA ILE A 370 15.27 -22.66 7.50
C ILE A 370 16.64 -23.34 7.63
N GLU A 371 17.64 -22.82 6.91
CA GLU A 371 19.05 -23.16 7.16
C GLU A 371 19.35 -22.98 8.65
N THR A 372 19.90 -24.03 9.27
CA THR A 372 20.07 -24.24 10.73
C THR A 372 20.12 -22.96 11.58
N THR A 373 19.28 -22.95 12.62
CA THR A 373 19.06 -21.85 13.56
C THR A 373 20.35 -21.23 14.09
N ALA A 374 20.29 -19.94 14.43
CA ALA A 374 21.40 -19.18 15.00
C ALA A 374 22.08 -19.90 16.17
N GLU A 375 23.39 -20.13 16.05
CA GLU A 375 24.22 -20.67 17.11
C GLU A 375 24.88 -19.51 17.88
N PRO A 376 25.02 -19.58 19.23
CA PRO A 376 25.62 -18.49 20.01
C PRO A 376 27.01 -17.97 19.54
N PRO A 377 27.92 -18.78 18.96
CA PRO A 377 29.19 -18.29 18.40
C PRO A 377 29.08 -17.37 17.18
N ASP A 378 27.90 -17.29 16.53
CA ASP A 378 27.66 -16.42 15.37
C ASP A 378 27.49 -14.93 15.75
N VAL A 379 27.43 -14.60 17.05
CA VAL A 379 27.25 -13.23 17.58
C VAL A 379 28.54 -12.73 18.23
N LYS A 380 28.95 -11.50 17.90
CA LYS A 380 30.12 -10.83 18.49
C LYS A 380 29.75 -9.50 19.13
N TYR A 381 30.40 -9.20 20.25
CA TYR A 381 30.12 -8.03 21.08
C TYR A 381 31.30 -7.06 20.96
N HIS A 382 31.12 -5.98 20.20
CA HIS A 382 32.15 -4.98 19.93
C HIS A 382 32.04 -3.80 20.90
N TYR A 383 32.86 -3.79 21.94
CA TYR A 383 32.87 -2.75 22.98
C TYR A 383 33.68 -1.51 22.57
N PHE A 384 33.05 -0.34 22.68
CA PHE A 384 33.59 0.99 22.46
C PHE A 384 33.26 1.93 23.63
N SER A 385 34.11 2.94 23.83
CA SER A 385 33.98 4.02 24.79
C SER A 385 34.62 5.30 24.24
N LYS A 386 34.60 6.38 25.03
CA LYS A 386 35.40 7.60 24.76
C LYS A 386 36.91 7.35 24.65
N ALA A 387 37.44 6.30 25.27
CA ALA A 387 38.88 5.97 25.23
C ALA A 387 39.29 5.14 23.99
N ASN A 388 38.38 4.33 23.42
CA ASN A 388 38.65 3.50 22.25
C ASN A 388 37.61 3.66 21.10
N PRO A 389 37.18 4.88 20.72
CA PRO A 389 35.98 5.11 19.90
C PRO A 389 36.00 4.42 18.53
N ASN A 390 37.21 4.19 17.98
CA ASN A 390 37.42 3.61 16.65
C ASN A 390 37.99 2.18 16.68
N LYS A 391 38.28 1.60 17.86
CA LYS A 391 38.92 0.27 17.97
C LYS A 391 38.24 -0.57 19.04
N ALA A 392 37.30 -1.39 18.61
CA ALA A 392 36.55 -2.29 19.49
C ALA A 392 37.46 -3.25 20.28
N ILE A 393 37.08 -3.51 21.53
CA ILE A 393 37.45 -4.75 22.21
C ILE A 393 36.33 -5.74 21.93
N VAL A 394 36.66 -6.90 21.37
CA VAL A 394 35.67 -7.85 20.84
C VAL A 394 35.57 -9.05 21.78
N ALA A 395 34.40 -9.27 22.35
CA ALA A 395 34.09 -10.51 23.06
C ALA A 395 33.31 -11.48 22.15
N GLU A 396 33.60 -12.77 22.35
CA GLU A 396 32.79 -13.88 21.85
C GLU A 396 31.82 -14.34 22.96
N TYR A 397 30.88 -15.21 22.61
CA TYR A 397 29.87 -15.73 23.54
C TYR A 397 30.49 -16.29 24.84
N LYS A 398 29.93 -15.91 25.99
CA LYS A 398 30.39 -16.25 27.35
C LYS A 398 31.81 -15.79 27.73
N ASN A 399 32.45 -14.92 26.94
CA ASN A 399 33.77 -14.36 27.25
C ASN A 399 33.70 -12.88 27.67
N VAL A 400 32.81 -12.54 28.62
CA VAL A 400 32.69 -11.16 29.14
C VAL A 400 33.93 -10.72 29.94
N SER A 401 34.68 -11.67 30.50
CA SER A 401 35.89 -11.41 31.32
C SER A 401 36.95 -10.55 30.63
N ILE A 402 36.96 -10.50 29.29
CA ILE A 402 37.86 -9.65 28.51
C ILE A 402 37.69 -8.15 28.84
N PHE A 403 36.50 -7.71 29.27
CA PHE A 403 36.24 -6.33 29.65
C PHE A 403 36.87 -5.94 31.00
N ALA A 404 37.38 -6.89 31.79
CA ALA A 404 38.17 -6.58 32.99
C ALA A 404 39.54 -5.94 32.64
N GLN A 405 39.96 -6.03 31.36
CA GLN A 405 41.17 -5.40 30.83
C GLN A 405 40.85 -4.14 30.00
N SER A 406 39.61 -3.65 30.04
CA SER A 406 39.16 -2.43 29.36
C SER A 406 38.80 -1.31 30.36
N ASP A 407 38.30 -0.19 29.85
CA ASP A 407 37.72 0.90 30.63
C ASP A 407 36.20 0.76 30.87
N PHE A 408 35.65 -0.45 30.63
CA PHE A 408 34.23 -0.74 30.85
C PHE A 408 33.83 -0.44 32.30
N ASN A 409 32.78 0.35 32.46
CA ASN A 409 32.38 0.86 33.77
C ASN A 409 30.86 0.77 33.94
N VAL A 410 30.41 -0.14 34.82
CA VAL A 410 29.00 -0.37 35.14
C VAL A 410 28.29 0.81 35.81
N SER A 411 29.02 1.84 36.24
CA SER A 411 28.45 3.11 36.73
C SER A 411 28.11 4.09 35.59
N LYS A 412 28.39 3.74 34.34
CA LYS A 412 27.97 4.46 33.13
C LYS A 412 26.78 3.75 32.47
N ASP A 413 25.95 4.50 31.76
CA ASP A 413 24.87 3.91 30.97
C ASP A 413 25.45 3.11 29.79
N THR A 414 24.74 2.05 29.40
CA THR A 414 25.24 1.04 28.48
C THR A 414 24.31 0.91 27.28
N PHE A 415 24.78 1.33 26.11
CA PHE A 415 24.02 1.33 24.87
C PHE A 415 24.41 0.13 24.01
N LEU A 416 23.42 -0.67 23.63
CA LEU A 416 23.55 -1.71 22.61
C LEU A 416 23.11 -1.12 21.26
N ILE A 417 23.87 -1.35 20.19
CA ILE A 417 23.49 -0.95 18.83
C ILE A 417 23.41 -2.22 17.97
N ILE A 418 22.26 -2.46 17.34
CA ILE A 418 21.95 -3.69 16.59
C ILE A 418 21.52 -3.34 15.17
N HIS A 419 22.27 -3.85 14.19
CA HIS A 419 22.06 -3.59 12.77
C HIS A 419 20.97 -4.46 12.13
N GLY A 420 20.58 -4.11 10.90
CA GLY A 420 19.54 -4.80 10.12
C GLY A 420 20.02 -6.02 9.34
N TRP A 421 19.15 -6.49 8.44
CA TRP A 421 19.46 -7.56 7.47
C TRP A 421 20.57 -7.11 6.50
N LYS A 422 21.43 -8.05 6.08
CA LYS A 422 22.66 -7.82 5.26
C LYS A 422 23.74 -6.90 5.84
N ASP A 423 23.45 -6.08 6.85
CA ASP A 423 24.43 -5.27 7.57
C ASP A 423 25.38 -6.09 8.46
N ASN A 424 26.42 -5.44 8.97
CA ASN A 424 27.44 -5.99 9.88
C ASN A 424 27.95 -4.90 10.87
N ASN A 425 28.92 -5.25 11.70
CA ASN A 425 29.51 -4.34 12.69
C ASN A 425 30.02 -2.97 12.16
N THR A 426 30.41 -2.84 10.89
CA THR A 426 30.86 -1.58 10.28
C THR A 426 29.80 -0.89 9.41
N ALA A 427 28.54 -1.33 9.45
CA ALA A 427 27.44 -0.68 8.74
C ALA A 427 27.25 0.78 9.20
N GLU A 428 26.76 1.64 8.29
CA GLU A 428 26.60 3.09 8.52
C GLU A 428 25.77 3.41 9.77
N VAL A 429 24.76 2.58 10.10
CA VAL A 429 23.94 2.72 11.32
C VAL A 429 24.77 2.59 12.59
N ASN A 430 25.62 1.56 12.68
CA ASN A 430 26.45 1.31 13.85
C ASN A 430 27.49 2.41 14.04
N VAL A 431 28.10 2.85 12.93
CA VAL A 431 29.12 3.90 12.91
C VAL A 431 28.50 5.25 13.28
N GLY A 432 27.43 5.66 12.60
CA GLY A 432 26.78 6.96 12.79
C GLY A 432 26.17 7.15 14.17
N VAL A 433 25.46 6.14 14.70
CA VAL A 433 24.88 6.22 16.06
C VAL A 433 25.97 6.25 17.13
N ARG A 434 27.02 5.42 17.00
CA ARG A 434 28.18 5.44 17.91
C ARG A 434 28.89 6.80 17.89
N GLU A 435 29.08 7.38 16.70
CA GLU A 435 29.78 8.67 16.52
C GLU A 435 28.94 9.87 16.95
N ALA A 436 27.61 9.75 17.04
CA ALA A 436 26.77 10.71 17.74
C ALA A 436 26.85 10.57 19.27
N LEU A 437 26.77 9.33 19.79
CA LEU A 437 26.75 9.06 21.23
C LEU A 437 28.09 9.37 21.92
N LEU A 438 29.21 8.83 21.43
CA LEU A 438 30.49 8.85 22.14
C LEU A 438 31.09 10.24 22.35
N PRO A 439 30.94 11.25 21.48
CA PRO A 439 31.40 12.61 21.79
C PRO A 439 30.58 13.27 22.90
N LYS A 440 29.25 13.08 22.85
CA LYS A 440 28.28 13.75 23.74
C LYS A 440 28.24 13.13 25.13
N HIS A 441 28.19 11.80 25.23
CA HIS A 441 27.95 11.09 26.49
C HIS A 441 29.15 10.21 26.90
N ASP A 442 29.48 10.15 28.19
CA ASP A 442 30.48 9.20 28.70
C ASP A 442 29.81 7.87 29.06
N VAL A 443 29.71 6.97 28.08
CA VAL A 443 28.88 5.76 28.10
C VAL A 443 29.65 4.54 27.63
N ASN A 444 29.17 3.35 27.99
CA ASN A 444 29.60 2.09 27.38
C ASN A 444 28.78 1.88 26.10
N VAL A 445 29.42 1.52 24.98
CA VAL A 445 28.71 1.19 23.73
C VAL A 445 29.11 -0.21 23.27
N PHE A 446 28.14 -1.08 23.03
CA PHE A 446 28.33 -2.39 22.41
C PHE A 446 27.63 -2.42 21.05
N VAL A 447 28.39 -2.55 19.96
CA VAL A 447 27.82 -2.93 18.67
C VAL A 447 27.68 -4.45 18.64
N ILE A 448 26.45 -4.93 18.42
CA ILE A 448 26.14 -6.36 18.35
C ILE A 448 26.21 -6.80 16.90
N ASP A 449 27.23 -7.57 16.55
CA ASP A 449 27.44 -8.12 15.22
C ASP A 449 26.82 -9.50 15.11
N TRP A 450 25.78 -9.63 14.30
CA TRP A 450 25.12 -10.90 13.99
C TRP A 450 25.21 -11.25 12.50
N TYR A 451 26.19 -10.66 11.78
CA TYR A 451 26.34 -10.76 10.33
C TYR A 451 26.37 -12.20 9.78
N GLN A 452 26.90 -13.18 10.52
CA GLN A 452 26.93 -14.58 10.07
C GLN A 452 25.53 -15.16 9.80
N ILE A 453 24.51 -14.60 10.45
CA ILE A 453 23.10 -14.91 10.29
C ILE A 453 22.44 -13.85 9.41
N ALA A 454 22.69 -12.55 9.65
CA ALA A 454 22.11 -11.44 8.86
C ALA A 454 22.43 -11.49 7.37
N LYS A 455 23.54 -12.12 6.96
CA LYS A 455 23.93 -12.32 5.56
C LYS A 455 23.07 -13.35 4.82
N ARG A 456 22.37 -14.25 5.52
CA ARG A 456 21.55 -15.34 4.95
C ARG A 456 20.27 -14.80 4.29
N ASN A 457 19.40 -15.68 3.80
CA ASN A 457 18.07 -15.28 3.29
C ASN A 457 17.24 -14.55 4.37
N TYR A 458 16.16 -13.85 3.99
CA TYR A 458 15.44 -13.05 4.98
C TYR A 458 14.70 -13.89 6.02
N VAL A 459 14.19 -15.07 5.63
CA VAL A 459 13.45 -15.98 6.51
C VAL A 459 14.32 -16.45 7.66
N THR A 460 15.51 -16.96 7.36
CA THR A 460 16.48 -17.43 8.35
C THR A 460 16.94 -16.28 9.25
N ALA A 461 17.18 -15.09 8.68
CA ALA A 461 17.54 -13.91 9.46
C ALA A 461 16.41 -13.46 10.41
N ARG A 462 15.15 -13.49 9.95
CA ARG A 462 13.98 -13.18 10.79
C ARG A 462 13.75 -14.23 11.87
N HIS A 463 13.78 -15.52 11.54
CA HIS A 463 13.56 -16.60 12.52
C HIS A 463 14.64 -16.64 13.62
N ALA A 464 15.82 -16.10 13.34
CA ALA A 464 16.86 -15.90 14.34
C ALA A 464 16.56 -14.78 15.35
N VAL A 465 15.71 -13.79 15.04
CA VAL A 465 15.49 -12.58 15.86
C VAL A 465 15.16 -12.90 17.32
N SER A 466 14.21 -13.80 17.57
CA SER A 466 13.77 -14.17 18.91
C SER A 466 14.78 -15.05 19.68
N HIS A 467 15.67 -15.74 18.96
CA HIS A 467 16.80 -16.45 19.54
C HIS A 467 17.95 -15.49 19.88
N LEU A 468 18.23 -14.53 19.00
CA LEU A 468 19.24 -13.49 19.18
C LEU A 468 18.94 -12.59 20.38
N GLY A 469 17.68 -12.16 20.57
CA GLY A 469 17.27 -11.42 21.77
C GLY A 469 17.62 -12.17 23.07
N LYS A 470 17.36 -13.47 23.12
CA LYS A 470 17.70 -14.34 24.28
C LYS A 470 19.21 -14.54 24.45
N TYR A 471 19.98 -14.67 23.37
CA TYR A 471 21.44 -14.77 23.46
C TYR A 471 22.09 -13.48 23.97
N ILE A 472 21.58 -12.32 23.54
CA ILE A 472 22.01 -11.02 24.04
C ILE A 472 21.55 -10.83 25.50
N ALA A 473 20.39 -11.37 25.90
CA ALA A 473 19.95 -11.38 27.29
C ALA A 473 20.92 -12.18 28.18
N TYR A 474 21.40 -13.34 27.73
CA TYR A 474 22.47 -14.07 28.45
C TYR A 474 23.76 -13.26 28.55
N PHE A 475 24.17 -12.54 27.50
CA PHE A 475 25.32 -11.63 27.55
C PHE A 475 25.14 -10.51 28.59
N ILE A 476 23.94 -9.90 28.66
CA ILE A 476 23.62 -8.92 29.71
C ILE A 476 23.64 -9.57 31.10
N GLN A 477 23.10 -10.78 31.27
CA GLN A 477 23.15 -11.53 32.54
C GLN A 477 24.58 -11.92 32.95
N ASP A 478 25.47 -12.23 32.00
CA ASP A 478 26.90 -12.43 32.24
C ASP A 478 27.57 -11.13 32.74
N LEU A 479 27.19 -9.95 32.19
CA LEU A 479 27.66 -8.65 32.70
C LEU A 479 27.08 -8.30 34.08
N VAL A 480 25.80 -8.63 34.35
CA VAL A 480 25.15 -8.47 35.67
C VAL A 480 25.84 -9.34 36.73
N SER A 481 26.13 -10.60 36.41
CA SER A 481 26.75 -11.54 37.35
C SER A 481 28.26 -11.30 37.55
N THR A 482 28.98 -10.91 36.51
CA THR A 482 30.45 -10.70 36.56
C THR A 482 30.84 -9.31 37.06
N TYR A 483 30.09 -8.27 36.68
CA TYR A 483 30.44 -6.88 36.95
C TYR A 483 29.40 -6.10 37.76
N HIS A 484 28.27 -6.71 38.15
CA HIS A 484 27.16 -6.05 38.83
C HIS A 484 26.54 -4.90 38.04
N LEU A 485 26.46 -5.06 36.71
CA LEU A 485 25.70 -4.16 35.83
C LEU A 485 24.23 -4.07 36.27
N GLN A 486 23.65 -2.87 36.22
CA GLN A 486 22.23 -2.65 36.47
C GLN A 486 21.47 -2.62 35.13
N ILE A 487 20.49 -3.51 34.96
CA ILE A 487 19.69 -3.63 33.72
C ILE A 487 18.93 -2.33 33.42
N SER A 488 18.49 -1.62 34.46
CA SER A 488 17.87 -0.29 34.40
C SER A 488 18.77 0.85 33.90
N ARG A 489 20.00 0.54 33.49
CA ARG A 489 20.97 1.43 32.82
C ARG A 489 21.39 0.93 31.44
N VAL A 490 20.69 -0.08 30.91
CA VAL A 490 20.92 -0.65 29.58
C VAL A 490 19.85 -0.14 28.62
N ALA A 491 20.30 0.44 27.51
CA ALA A 491 19.45 0.89 26.41
C ALA A 491 19.78 0.10 25.13
N CYS A 492 18.80 -0.14 24.27
CA CYS A 492 18.98 -0.87 23.01
C CYS A 492 18.49 -0.06 21.81
N ILE A 493 19.36 0.18 20.84
CA ILE A 493 19.07 0.91 19.62
C ILE A 493 19.15 -0.08 18.45
N GLY A 494 18.02 -0.38 17.85
CA GLY A 494 17.90 -1.43 16.84
C GLY A 494 17.36 -0.90 15.52
N PHE A 495 17.99 -1.26 14.40
CA PHE A 495 17.58 -0.85 13.05
C PHE A 495 17.01 -2.02 12.25
N SER A 496 15.87 -1.81 11.57
CA SER A 496 15.22 -2.85 10.77
C SER A 496 14.93 -4.10 11.62
N LEU A 497 15.39 -5.30 11.23
CA LEU A 497 15.36 -6.51 12.07
C LEU A 497 15.97 -6.30 13.47
N GLY A 498 16.99 -5.46 13.60
CA GLY A 498 17.63 -5.12 14.89
C GLY A 498 16.67 -4.48 15.89
N ALA A 499 15.64 -3.75 15.44
CA ALA A 499 14.60 -3.20 16.34
C ALA A 499 13.82 -4.32 17.04
N HIS A 500 13.48 -5.38 16.30
CA HIS A 500 12.80 -6.55 16.84
C HIS A 500 13.73 -7.38 17.73
N ILE A 501 15.04 -7.41 17.46
CA ILE A 501 16.03 -8.02 18.36
C ILE A 501 16.09 -7.26 19.69
N CYS A 502 16.05 -5.92 19.69
CA CYS A 502 15.94 -5.13 20.92
C CYS A 502 14.66 -5.43 21.70
N GLY A 503 13.51 -5.59 21.02
CA GLY A 503 12.26 -6.00 21.68
C GLY A 503 12.33 -7.38 22.34
N ASN A 504 12.82 -8.38 21.60
CA ASN A 504 13.01 -9.74 22.12
C ASN A 504 14.05 -9.83 23.24
N LEU A 505 15.06 -8.95 23.25
CA LEU A 505 15.99 -8.77 24.38
C LEU A 505 15.25 -8.20 25.60
N GLY A 506 14.42 -7.18 25.39
CA GLY A 506 13.60 -6.55 26.43
C GLY A 506 12.65 -7.54 27.10
N GLU A 507 11.87 -8.28 26.32
CA GLU A 507 11.01 -9.38 26.77
C GLU A 507 11.80 -10.45 27.56
N ALA A 508 12.98 -10.88 27.05
CA ALA A 508 13.85 -11.83 27.74
C ALA A 508 14.48 -11.27 29.04
N LEU A 509 14.37 -9.97 29.29
CA LEU A 509 14.74 -9.27 30.52
C LEU A 509 13.51 -8.69 31.24
N ASN A 510 12.30 -9.23 30.98
CA ASN A 510 11.01 -8.84 31.60
C ASN A 510 10.63 -7.35 31.48
N GLY A 511 11.14 -6.63 30.47
CA GLY A 511 10.91 -5.19 30.31
C GLY A 511 11.77 -4.30 31.24
N ASP A 512 12.77 -4.87 31.93
CA ASP A 512 13.65 -4.13 32.86
C ASP A 512 14.67 -3.20 32.15
N LEU A 513 14.76 -3.24 30.82
CA LEU A 513 15.58 -2.33 30.04
C LEU A 513 15.15 -0.86 30.24
N GLN A 514 16.12 0.04 30.28
CA GLN A 514 15.88 1.47 30.49
C GLN A 514 15.15 2.11 29.31
N TYR A 515 15.56 1.79 28.08
CA TYR A 515 15.13 2.47 26.87
C TYR A 515 15.32 1.58 25.64
N ILE A 516 14.36 1.56 24.72
CA ILE A 516 14.55 1.01 23.37
C ILE A 516 14.28 2.08 22.32
N VAL A 517 15.13 2.13 21.29
CA VAL A 517 14.89 2.90 20.05
C VAL A 517 14.73 1.93 18.88
N GLY A 518 13.53 1.86 18.32
CA GLY A 518 13.24 1.19 17.06
C GLY A 518 13.46 2.13 15.87
N LEU A 519 14.55 1.93 15.14
CA LEU A 519 14.88 2.69 13.93
C LEU A 519 14.30 1.96 12.71
N ASP A 520 13.17 2.46 12.21
CA ASP A 520 12.36 1.90 11.12
C ASP A 520 12.18 0.36 11.22
N PRO A 521 11.45 -0.15 12.25
CA PRO A 521 11.26 -1.59 12.46
C PRO A 521 10.64 -2.27 11.24
N SER A 522 11.24 -3.37 10.79
CA SER A 522 10.84 -4.06 9.56
C SER A 522 9.44 -4.67 9.67
N SER A 523 8.54 -4.33 8.75
CA SER A 523 7.17 -4.87 8.65
C SER A 523 7.07 -6.38 8.31
N PRO A 524 7.90 -6.91 7.39
CA PRO A 524 7.90 -8.33 7.01
C PRO A 524 7.93 -9.32 8.17
N LEU A 525 7.04 -10.32 8.16
CA LEU A 525 6.90 -11.37 9.18
C LEU A 525 6.66 -10.88 10.61
N PHE A 526 6.29 -9.62 10.80
CA PHE A 526 5.92 -9.08 12.11
C PHE A 526 4.50 -8.51 12.16
N LEU A 527 3.83 -8.39 11.01
CA LEU A 527 2.51 -7.76 10.92
C LEU A 527 1.36 -8.53 11.62
N LEU A 528 1.42 -9.87 11.74
CA LEU A 528 0.48 -10.70 12.51
C LEU A 528 1.05 -11.07 13.89
N SER A 529 2.33 -10.74 14.16
CA SER A 529 3.02 -11.37 15.28
C SER A 529 2.58 -10.78 16.62
N TYR A 530 2.40 -11.68 17.57
CA TYR A 530 1.98 -11.36 18.94
C TYR A 530 3.06 -10.58 19.68
N THR A 531 2.66 -9.91 20.77
CA THR A 531 3.60 -9.33 21.74
C THR A 531 4.58 -10.40 22.23
N GLY A 532 5.88 -10.14 22.09
CA GLY A 532 6.96 -11.08 22.47
C GLY A 532 7.76 -11.71 21.32
N ASP A 533 7.35 -11.54 20.05
CA ASP A 533 8.18 -11.91 18.87
C ASP A 533 8.61 -10.67 18.04
N ARG A 534 7.92 -9.54 18.20
CA ARG A 534 8.28 -8.22 17.66
C ARG A 534 8.46 -7.20 18.77
N LEU A 535 9.11 -6.07 18.43
CA LEU A 535 9.15 -4.89 19.30
C LEU A 535 7.72 -4.44 19.67
N ASP A 536 7.52 -4.22 20.96
CA ASP A 536 6.33 -3.63 21.57
C ASP A 536 6.71 -2.69 22.72
N ARG A 537 5.75 -1.94 23.27
CA ARG A 537 5.98 -1.00 24.36
C ARG A 537 6.31 -1.68 25.69
N SER A 538 5.94 -2.95 25.87
CA SER A 538 6.28 -3.74 27.06
C SER A 538 7.78 -3.97 27.25
N ASP A 539 8.56 -3.86 26.19
CA ASP A 539 9.91 -4.42 26.13
C ASP A 539 10.95 -3.57 26.89
N ALA A 540 10.59 -2.36 27.32
CA ALA A 540 11.42 -1.49 28.16
C ALA A 540 10.57 -0.47 28.93
N GLN A 541 11.17 0.16 29.94
CA GLN A 541 10.57 1.28 30.69
C GLN A 541 10.14 2.45 29.78
N PHE A 542 10.80 2.62 28.63
CA PHE A 542 10.32 3.45 27.54
C PHE A 542 10.75 2.89 26.17
N VAL A 543 9.89 3.07 25.16
CA VAL A 543 10.13 2.59 23.79
C VAL A 543 9.81 3.71 22.82
N GLU A 544 10.82 4.21 22.14
CA GLU A 544 10.73 5.18 21.05
C GLU A 544 10.83 4.45 19.71
N VAL A 545 10.06 4.89 18.72
CA VAL A 545 10.12 4.33 17.36
C VAL A 545 10.13 5.46 16.33
N ILE A 546 11.04 5.39 15.37
CA ILE A 546 11.20 6.38 14.30
C ILE A 546 10.88 5.70 12.96
N HIS A 547 9.73 6.06 12.40
CA HIS A 547 9.17 5.52 11.16
C HIS A 547 9.52 6.43 9.99
N THR A 548 10.22 5.91 8.98
CA THR A 548 10.69 6.67 7.82
C THR A 548 10.34 6.07 6.46
N SER A 549 9.96 4.79 6.38
CA SER A 549 9.67 4.10 5.11
C SER A 549 8.44 3.18 5.15
N SER A 550 7.30 3.69 4.69
CA SER A 550 5.97 3.02 4.75
C SER A 550 5.80 1.71 3.96
N TRP A 551 6.82 1.27 3.22
CA TRP A 551 6.78 0.05 2.39
C TRP A 551 7.67 -1.07 2.91
N ILE A 552 8.67 -0.74 3.74
CA ILE A 552 9.57 -1.73 4.37
C ILE A 552 9.31 -1.79 5.88
N ALA A 553 8.88 -0.68 6.50
CA ALA A 553 8.68 -0.56 7.93
C ALA A 553 7.20 -0.52 8.35
N PHE A 554 6.97 -0.91 9.61
CA PHE A 554 5.66 -1.17 10.20
C PHE A 554 4.92 0.12 10.58
N LEU A 555 3.84 0.48 9.87
CA LEU A 555 3.16 1.77 10.06
C LEU A 555 2.35 1.97 11.37
N PRO A 556 1.71 0.95 11.98
CA PRO A 556 0.99 1.17 13.25
C PRO A 556 1.95 1.54 14.40
N PRO A 557 1.52 2.37 15.36
CA PRO A 557 2.37 2.76 16.48
C PRO A 557 2.57 1.59 17.46
N ILE A 558 3.83 1.22 17.73
CA ILE A 558 4.21 0.10 18.62
C ILE A 558 4.95 0.55 19.88
N GLY A 559 5.44 1.78 19.91
CA GLY A 559 6.16 2.33 21.05
C GLY A 559 5.27 2.94 22.13
N HIS A 560 5.95 3.55 23.09
CA HIS A 560 5.42 4.60 23.95
C HIS A 560 5.37 5.95 23.22
N ALA A 561 6.29 6.19 22.27
CA ALA A 561 6.24 7.31 21.34
C ALA A 561 6.69 6.87 19.94
N ASP A 562 5.83 7.08 18.95
CA ASP A 562 6.08 6.74 17.54
C ASP A 562 6.15 8.03 16.71
N TYR A 563 7.33 8.31 16.16
CA TYR A 563 7.63 9.51 15.38
C TYR A 563 7.63 9.20 13.89
N TYR A 564 7.01 10.07 13.11
CA TYR A 564 6.84 9.91 11.66
C TYR A 564 7.38 11.15 10.93
N PRO A 565 8.72 11.34 10.85
CA PRO A 565 9.33 12.39 10.04
C PRO A 565 8.75 12.42 8.62
N ASN A 566 8.27 13.59 8.20
CA ASN A 566 7.71 13.80 6.86
C ASN A 566 6.59 12.80 6.50
N GLY A 567 5.84 12.34 7.52
CA GLY A 567 4.74 11.38 7.40
C GLY A 567 5.14 9.91 7.45
N GLY A 568 6.44 9.61 7.60
CA GLY A 568 6.96 8.24 7.70
C GLY A 568 6.89 7.40 6.41
N VAL A 569 6.76 8.08 5.25
CA VAL A 569 6.54 7.43 3.94
C VAL A 569 7.75 7.64 3.01
N GLU A 570 8.18 8.89 2.85
CA GLU A 570 9.30 9.27 2.00
C GLU A 570 10.06 10.40 2.67
N GLN A 571 11.39 10.34 2.64
CA GLN A 571 12.21 11.36 3.26
C GLN A 571 12.81 12.31 2.19
N PRO A 572 12.84 13.63 2.44
CA PRO A 572 13.47 14.59 1.54
C PRO A 572 14.90 14.19 1.16
N GLY A 573 15.27 14.48 -0.09
CA GLY A 573 16.58 14.13 -0.63
C GLY A 573 16.77 12.66 -1.03
N CYS A 574 15.91 11.73 -0.61
CA CYS A 574 16.07 10.31 -0.94
C CYS A 574 15.65 9.90 -2.35
N GLY A 575 14.80 10.69 -3.01
CA GLY A 575 14.31 10.43 -4.37
C GLY A 575 13.32 9.27 -4.48
N ASP A 576 12.52 9.30 -5.55
CA ASP A 576 11.45 8.34 -5.88
C ASP A 576 12.01 6.96 -6.34
N TYR A 577 12.84 6.32 -5.50
CA TYR A 577 13.38 4.97 -5.69
C TYR A 577 12.35 3.93 -5.26
N PHE A 578 12.10 2.96 -6.15
CA PHE A 578 11.05 1.93 -6.05
C PHE A 578 10.93 1.24 -4.67
N PHE A 579 12.05 1.00 -3.98
CA PHE A 579 12.08 0.32 -2.69
C PHE A 579 12.24 1.23 -1.46
N ARG A 580 12.32 2.56 -1.62
CA ARG A 580 12.45 3.53 -0.51
C ARG A 580 13.62 3.25 0.46
N ASN A 581 14.66 2.51 0.04
CA ASN A 581 15.75 2.11 0.94
C ASN A 581 16.54 3.30 1.52
N CYS A 582 16.69 4.40 0.77
CA CYS A 582 17.25 5.63 1.34
C CYS A 582 16.38 6.17 2.48
N SER A 583 15.05 6.23 2.29
CA SER A 583 14.12 6.63 3.34
C SER A 583 14.24 5.70 4.54
N HIS A 584 14.39 4.38 4.33
CA HIS A 584 14.61 3.41 5.39
C HIS A 584 15.85 3.75 6.24
N HIS A 585 16.97 4.03 5.57
CA HIS A 585 18.22 4.45 6.18
C HIS A 585 18.20 5.89 6.75
N ARG A 586 17.11 6.68 6.64
CA ARG A 586 17.02 8.00 7.27
C ARG A 586 16.64 7.94 8.74
N SER A 587 15.95 6.89 9.21
CA SER A 587 15.63 6.69 10.65
C SER A 587 16.84 6.87 11.56
N TYR A 588 17.90 6.09 11.33
CA TYR A 588 19.12 6.16 12.13
C TYR A 588 19.89 7.48 11.93
N LYS A 589 19.78 8.11 10.75
CA LYS A 589 20.42 9.40 10.46
C LYS A 589 19.75 10.52 11.25
N PHE A 590 18.42 10.60 11.23
CA PHE A 590 17.68 11.55 12.06
C PHE A 590 17.93 11.33 13.56
N TYR A 591 18.04 10.08 14.03
CA TYR A 591 18.37 9.79 15.42
C TYR A 591 19.81 10.21 15.81
N ALA A 592 20.79 9.96 14.94
CA ALA A 592 22.17 10.42 15.15
C ALA A 592 22.29 11.95 15.07
N GLU A 593 21.54 12.59 14.17
CA GLU A 593 21.39 14.04 14.07
C GLU A 593 20.77 14.60 15.36
N SER A 594 19.70 14.00 15.90
CA SER A 594 18.99 14.51 17.07
C SER A 594 19.73 14.35 18.40
N ILE A 595 20.55 13.30 18.58
CA ILE A 595 21.52 13.20 19.70
C ILE A 595 22.48 14.41 19.72
N SER A 596 22.77 14.98 18.55
CA SER A 596 23.72 16.09 18.41
C SER A 596 23.06 17.48 18.44
N ALA A 597 21.75 17.54 18.22
CA ALA A 597 20.95 18.75 18.05
C ALA A 597 20.60 19.47 19.36
N ASN A 598 19.98 20.64 19.25
CA ASN A 598 19.35 21.34 20.36
C ASN A 598 17.89 20.90 20.56
N ASP A 599 17.34 21.07 21.77
CA ASP A 599 15.97 20.64 22.14
C ASP A 599 14.83 21.21 21.27
N ASN A 600 15.11 22.21 20.44
CA ASN A 600 14.14 22.87 19.55
C ASN A 600 14.21 22.43 18.07
N GLU A 601 15.13 21.53 17.69
CA GLU A 601 15.34 21.16 16.27
C GLU A 601 14.52 19.93 15.83
N PHE A 602 14.21 19.01 16.73
CA PHE A 602 13.49 17.75 16.44
C PHE A 602 12.11 17.67 17.14
N VAL A 603 11.43 18.81 17.28
CA VAL A 603 10.11 18.92 17.92
C VAL A 603 9.03 18.30 17.04
N SER A 604 8.26 17.38 17.61
CA SER A 604 7.09 16.73 17.01
C SER A 604 5.81 17.01 17.80
N LYS A 605 4.66 16.86 17.14
CA LYS A 605 3.33 17.00 17.75
C LYS A 605 2.56 15.69 17.68
N LEU A 606 1.89 15.34 18.78
CA LEU A 606 0.92 14.25 18.80
C LEU A 606 -0.27 14.60 17.90
N CYS A 607 -0.52 13.84 16.84
CA CYS A 607 -1.55 14.13 15.83
C CYS A 607 -2.31 12.85 15.44
N PRO A 608 -3.59 12.92 15.00
CA PRO A 608 -4.30 11.74 14.49
C PRO A 608 -3.72 11.22 13.17
N SER A 609 -3.14 12.10 12.35
CA SER A 609 -2.53 11.77 11.07
C SER A 609 -1.48 12.82 10.65
N PHE A 610 -0.66 12.54 9.64
CA PHE A 610 0.23 13.54 9.04
C PHE A 610 -0.54 14.66 8.32
N ALA A 611 -1.73 14.37 7.80
CA ALA A 611 -2.58 15.39 7.18
C ALA A 611 -3.09 16.40 8.22
N ASP A 612 -3.44 15.95 9.44
CA ASP A 612 -3.83 16.86 10.52
C ASP A 612 -2.67 17.74 11.00
N TYR A 613 -1.43 17.24 10.88
CA TYR A 613 -0.23 18.00 11.14
C TYR A 613 -0.01 19.09 10.07
N THR A 614 -0.04 18.75 8.78
CA THR A 614 0.18 19.73 7.71
C THR A 614 -0.91 20.80 7.61
N HIS A 615 -2.15 20.49 7.99
CA HIS A 615 -3.23 21.48 8.09
C HIS A 615 -3.27 22.22 9.44
N GLY A 616 -2.35 21.93 10.37
CA GLY A 616 -2.26 22.61 11.66
C GLY A 616 -3.37 22.27 12.67
N HIS A 617 -4.16 21.22 12.44
CA HIS A 617 -5.26 20.80 13.31
C HIS A 617 -4.77 20.33 14.70
N CYS A 618 -3.54 19.84 14.79
CA CYS A 618 -2.90 19.44 16.06
C CYS A 618 -1.93 20.50 16.63
N ASN A 619 -2.02 21.77 16.22
CA ASN A 619 -1.08 22.81 16.67
C ASN A 619 -1.06 23.02 18.20
N SER A 620 -2.18 22.80 18.88
CA SER A 620 -2.32 22.88 20.35
C SER A 620 -2.04 21.56 21.09
N ASN A 621 -1.66 20.50 20.39
CA ASN A 621 -1.43 19.19 21.00
C ASN A 621 -0.05 19.11 21.67
N PRO A 622 0.17 18.17 22.60
CA PRO A 622 1.45 18.02 23.30
C PRO A 622 2.63 17.82 22.34
N GLU A 623 3.67 18.62 22.56
CA GLU A 623 4.95 18.53 21.87
C GLU A 623 5.88 17.50 22.54
N SER A 624 6.82 16.97 21.77
CA SER A 624 7.84 16.00 22.20
C SER A 624 9.04 16.06 21.27
N VAL A 625 10.26 15.81 21.75
CA VAL A 625 11.49 15.89 20.93
C VAL A 625 11.96 14.48 20.55
N MET A 626 12.13 14.23 19.26
CA MET A 626 12.54 12.93 18.73
C MET A 626 14.02 12.64 19.03
N GLY A 627 14.32 11.47 19.57
CA GLY A 627 15.65 11.05 20.03
C GLY A 627 16.20 11.84 21.21
N ALA A 628 15.36 12.59 21.93
CA ALA A 628 15.80 13.29 23.13
C ALA A 628 16.11 12.28 24.25
N THR A 629 17.34 12.31 24.74
CA THR A 629 17.79 11.54 25.91
C THR A 629 17.24 12.08 27.24
N HIS A 630 16.31 13.03 27.19
CA HIS A 630 15.74 13.69 28.37
C HIS A 630 14.60 12.87 29.00
N PHE A 631 14.97 12.20 30.08
CA PHE A 631 14.13 11.41 30.97
C PHE A 631 12.83 12.10 31.42
N MET A 632 11.78 11.27 31.54
CA MET A 632 10.56 11.50 32.31
C MET A 632 9.71 12.72 31.92
N SER A 633 8.86 12.53 30.90
CA SER A 633 7.50 13.08 30.91
C SER A 633 6.47 11.96 30.68
N VAL A 634 5.23 12.14 31.12
CA VAL A 634 4.16 11.15 30.90
C VAL A 634 3.69 11.27 29.45
N PHE A 635 4.31 10.53 28.55
CA PHE A 635 3.93 10.53 27.14
C PHE A 635 2.68 9.67 26.90
N THR A 636 1.63 10.26 26.35
CA THR A 636 0.55 9.50 25.72
C THR A 636 1.06 8.82 24.45
N ALA A 637 0.85 7.51 24.35
CA ALA A 637 1.15 6.75 23.15
C ALA A 637 0.29 7.21 21.96
N GLY A 638 0.89 7.25 20.77
CA GLY A 638 0.21 7.66 19.54
C GLY A 638 1.17 8.23 18.50
N PHE A 639 0.60 8.55 17.34
CA PHE A 639 1.30 9.07 16.16
C PHE A 639 1.81 10.49 16.40
N ARG A 640 3.12 10.72 16.21
CA ARG A 640 3.77 12.02 16.38
C ARG A 640 4.39 12.48 15.06
N ALA A 641 3.90 13.60 14.54
CA ALA A 641 4.37 14.17 13.28
C ALA A 641 5.38 15.30 13.50
N LEU A 642 6.35 15.36 12.59
CA LEU A 642 7.29 16.46 12.43
C LEU A 642 7.68 16.58 10.96
N SER A 643 8.08 17.78 10.53
CA SER A 643 8.65 18.05 9.22
C SER A 643 10.13 18.37 9.39
N ILE A 644 11.00 17.72 8.62
CA ILE A 644 12.46 17.83 8.69
C ILE A 644 13.03 17.91 7.27
#